data_AF-A0A0K2V2U7-F1
#
_entry.id   AF-A0A0K2V2U7-F1
#
_cell.length_a   1.000
_cell.length_b   1.000
_cell.length_c   1.000
_cell.angle_alpha   90.00
_cell.angle_beta   90.00
_cell.angle_gamma   90.00
#
_symmetry.space_group_name_H-M   'P 1'
#
loop_
_entity.id
_entity.type
_entity.pdbx_description
1 polymer ?
#
loop_
_entity_poly.entity_id
_entity_poly.type
_entity_poly.pdbx_seq_one_letter_code
_entity_poly.pdbx_strand_id
1 'polypeptide(L)'
;MMGCQTRVSYQILVLYNLIILTLNARLIASELHCWKCASVDKQTCPENAVIVPAGNEFNACVTWRLGNGTVILQNVVKFEQECTQSKIAFWSKFINMYYGGNEKNSASVACCQNSGCNTGIKKREIIYPGPPLDEVFSSSSPSQILSRQRHYLPDILRRMDGAPSYRVPYNPYSYSSDPFNNYLQAPSITTHNPIEAALSKVTQSHCQKYFSSTSAEEWLPRNLIPLTVDRASGAKVGVFYTKFNSLQNNNDHFIVRIIDESKSNETMYTFKLYNVGSISLFVSEYKKGREEENRKKSENNAIELSDERYFGFWVAIRNDEISLGKIGDTLVKPLIMWNDTYSKGPKKPYFLGITTPKSSSASFGASCEANNLHFSDTCITDEDCSEYPKTICRKDPIDPEFDQGGRDIPYDEWEKRNSILKTCFCKKGHIRIRGSKGCYDPVRSVITLKEACFSDHHCESLPNTACKSDYEIPRYNHSCQCLLGHKPFNPDPKTGLIEGCSILTENEKLTIHGCLERFRIDTADRVPKRVTDFVYDDDEEAYIASVQIKFKVDPFSPNSKNVKGYSDVAVIKILNKYKSGDKMLSVSFDRSDGRITIDDTLRSRGFFFENDYTREKTAVEDMKTLKLMEKEFVGFWIMYSFKKGFGGTMSIGLNGVPINIENSLVSWTDTSDSVLEKPVYIGFTTENEGSTVDFGATCMIKKNPTVPSPSRRDSGYSMVARGNSPLTNPWLSHGSQFVKEEGTIHDWQLNSGSYSDPLMHQQYLEKLSKILPQYYEDDKTLQDQSLFRDIEPLNGGGLS
;
A
#
# COMPACT_ATOMS: atom_id res chain seq x y z
N MET A 1 -45.30 -30.47 -66.92
CA MET A 1 -44.63 -31.12 -65.77
C MET A 1 -43.64 -30.13 -65.15
N MET A 2 -44.14 -29.15 -64.40
CA MET A 2 -43.38 -28.24 -63.56
C MET A 2 -44.31 -27.93 -62.40
N GLY A 3 -43.90 -28.23 -61.17
CA GLY A 3 -44.72 -27.97 -59.98
C GLY A 3 -44.67 -29.10 -58.95
N CYS A 4 -43.50 -29.38 -58.38
CA CYS A 4 -43.44 -30.17 -57.15
C CYS A 4 -42.25 -29.87 -56.21
N GLN A 5 -41.30 -29.01 -56.59
CA GLN A 5 -40.11 -28.75 -55.75
C GLN A 5 -40.21 -27.52 -54.82
N THR A 6 -41.23 -26.66 -54.94
CA THR A 6 -41.34 -25.45 -54.11
C THR A 6 -42.13 -25.61 -52.81
N ARG A 7 -42.85 -26.72 -52.60
CA ARG A 7 -43.65 -26.91 -51.36
C ARG A 7 -42.85 -27.46 -50.17
N VAL A 8 -41.77 -28.21 -50.41
CA VAL A 8 -40.98 -28.84 -49.32
C VAL A 8 -40.11 -27.80 -48.60
N SER A 9 -39.50 -26.86 -49.34
CA SER A 9 -38.65 -25.82 -48.73
C SER A 9 -39.43 -24.83 -47.87
N TYR A 10 -40.70 -24.56 -48.21
CA TYR A 10 -41.53 -23.62 -47.44
C TYR A 10 -41.97 -24.22 -46.09
N GLN A 11 -42.29 -25.52 -46.04
CA GLN A 11 -42.67 -26.17 -44.79
C GLN A 11 -41.49 -26.33 -43.82
N ILE A 12 -40.28 -26.57 -44.31
CA ILE A 12 -39.07 -26.61 -43.48
C ILE A 12 -38.77 -25.22 -42.90
N LEU A 13 -38.93 -24.15 -43.69
CA LEU A 13 -38.72 -22.78 -43.21
C LEU A 13 -39.75 -22.37 -42.14
N VAL A 14 -41.01 -22.78 -42.30
CA VAL A 14 -42.07 -22.51 -41.32
C VAL A 14 -41.83 -23.27 -40.02
N LEU A 15 -41.43 -24.55 -40.08
CA LEU A 15 -41.09 -25.33 -38.89
C LEU A 15 -39.85 -24.78 -38.17
N TYR A 16 -38.82 -24.36 -38.92
CA TYR A 16 -37.62 -23.76 -38.35
C TYR A 16 -37.92 -22.44 -37.65
N ASN A 17 -38.76 -21.58 -38.25
CA ASN A 17 -39.20 -20.33 -37.63
C ASN A 17 -40.12 -20.56 -36.42
N LEU A 18 -40.96 -21.60 -36.42
CA LEU A 18 -41.80 -21.95 -35.26
C LEU A 18 -40.97 -22.48 -34.08
N ILE A 19 -39.91 -23.25 -34.36
CA ILE A 19 -38.95 -23.72 -33.36
C ILE A 19 -38.15 -22.56 -32.79
N ILE A 20 -37.69 -21.61 -33.62
CA ILE A 20 -37.02 -20.40 -33.15
C ILE A 20 -37.97 -19.51 -32.33
N LEU A 21 -39.24 -19.36 -32.73
CA LEU A 21 -40.21 -18.59 -31.95
C LEU A 21 -40.53 -19.24 -30.60
N THR A 22 -40.62 -20.57 -30.53
CA THR A 22 -40.90 -21.29 -29.26
C THR A 22 -39.69 -21.37 -28.34
N LEU A 23 -38.47 -21.41 -28.88
CA LEU A 23 -37.22 -21.28 -28.11
C LEU A 23 -37.02 -19.84 -27.59
N ASN A 24 -37.35 -18.82 -28.39
CA ASN A 24 -37.27 -17.42 -27.94
C ASN A 24 -38.38 -17.04 -26.96
N ALA A 25 -39.58 -17.64 -27.07
CA ALA A 25 -40.66 -17.42 -26.11
C ALA A 25 -40.37 -18.02 -24.72
N ARG A 26 -39.45 -18.98 -24.60
CA ARG A 26 -38.98 -19.52 -23.31
C ARG A 26 -37.83 -18.72 -22.68
N LEU A 27 -37.25 -17.75 -23.38
CA LEU A 27 -36.13 -16.93 -22.90
C LEU A 27 -36.55 -15.56 -22.34
N ILE A 28 -37.85 -15.25 -22.31
CA ILE A 28 -38.36 -14.15 -21.49
C ILE A 28 -38.58 -14.70 -20.08
N ALA A 29 -37.49 -15.08 -19.40
CA ALA A 29 -37.53 -15.28 -17.97
C ALA A 29 -37.97 -13.95 -17.36
N SER A 30 -39.13 -13.92 -16.69
CA SER A 30 -39.61 -12.73 -16.02
C SER A 30 -38.52 -12.24 -15.08
N GLU A 31 -37.93 -11.09 -15.38
CA GLU A 31 -36.87 -10.50 -14.59
C GLU A 31 -37.40 -10.35 -13.15
N LEU A 32 -36.71 -10.98 -12.19
CA LEU A 32 -37.12 -10.93 -10.79
C LEU A 32 -36.95 -9.49 -10.29
N HIS A 33 -37.99 -8.91 -9.70
CA HIS A 33 -37.95 -7.56 -9.15
C HIS A 33 -38.15 -7.63 -7.63
N CYS A 34 -37.29 -7.01 -6.83
CA CYS A 34 -37.38 -7.03 -5.37
C CYS A 34 -37.36 -5.62 -4.79
N TRP A 35 -38.02 -5.43 -3.66
CA TRP A 35 -37.90 -4.19 -2.88
C TRP A 35 -36.50 -4.11 -2.28
N LYS A 36 -35.87 -2.93 -2.33
CA LYS A 36 -34.55 -2.66 -1.75
C LYS A 36 -34.61 -1.48 -0.79
N CYS A 37 -34.21 -1.75 0.45
CA CYS A 37 -34.07 -0.75 1.50
C CYS A 37 -33.14 -1.30 2.60
N ALA A 38 -32.34 -0.43 3.20
CA ALA A 38 -31.61 -0.72 4.43
C ALA A 38 -31.79 0.48 5.38
N SER A 39 -32.26 0.22 6.59
CA SER A 39 -32.37 1.26 7.61
C SER A 39 -31.34 1.04 8.72
N VAL A 40 -30.48 2.04 8.87
CA VAL A 40 -29.55 2.17 10.01
C VAL A 40 -30.30 2.98 11.09
N ASP A 41 -30.05 2.72 12.37
CA ASP A 41 -30.65 3.45 13.52
C ASP A 41 -32.12 3.15 13.89
N LYS A 42 -32.57 1.91 13.72
CA LYS A 42 -33.94 1.45 14.08
C LYS A 42 -35.08 2.18 13.35
N GLN A 43 -34.79 2.99 12.33
CA GLN A 43 -35.83 3.54 11.48
C GLN A 43 -36.48 2.41 10.65
N THR A 44 -37.73 2.59 10.27
CA THR A 44 -38.43 1.61 9.44
C THR A 44 -38.06 1.84 7.99
N CYS A 45 -37.85 0.77 7.22
CA CYS A 45 -37.81 0.91 5.77
C CYS A 45 -39.09 1.61 5.28
N PRO A 46 -38.97 2.71 4.52
CA PRO A 46 -40.12 3.51 4.18
C PRO A 46 -41.05 2.71 3.23
N GLU A 47 -42.35 2.96 3.30
CA GLU A 47 -43.35 2.21 2.53
C GLU A 47 -43.16 2.33 1.01
N ASN A 48 -42.40 3.33 0.56
CA ASN A 48 -42.04 3.61 -0.83
C ASN A 48 -40.64 3.08 -1.22
N ALA A 49 -40.15 2.01 -0.60
CA ALA A 49 -38.86 1.41 -0.96
C ALA A 49 -38.73 1.16 -2.48
N VAL A 50 -37.52 1.22 -3.04
CA VAL A 50 -37.34 1.13 -4.49
C VAL A 50 -37.43 -0.33 -4.93
N ILE A 51 -38.29 -0.63 -5.91
CA ILE A 51 -38.27 -1.94 -6.59
C ILE A 51 -37.12 -1.92 -7.60
N VAL A 52 -36.19 -2.86 -7.46
CA VAL A 52 -35.04 -3.02 -8.35
C VAL A 52 -35.07 -4.39 -9.05
N PRO A 53 -34.65 -4.48 -10.32
CA PRO A 53 -34.41 -5.77 -10.94
C PRO A 53 -33.26 -6.48 -10.23
N ALA A 54 -33.40 -7.79 -10.02
CA ALA A 54 -32.42 -8.61 -9.33
C ALA A 54 -31.12 -8.78 -10.13
N GLY A 55 -31.16 -8.59 -11.46
CA GLY A 55 -30.05 -8.91 -12.36
C GLY A 55 -29.84 -10.42 -12.51
N ASN A 56 -29.01 -10.82 -13.47
CA ASN A 56 -28.85 -12.23 -13.85
C ASN A 56 -28.23 -13.12 -12.77
N GLU A 57 -27.60 -12.52 -11.75
CA GLU A 57 -26.92 -13.24 -10.69
C GLU A 57 -27.79 -13.55 -9.48
N PHE A 58 -28.92 -12.87 -9.29
CA PHE A 58 -29.72 -12.99 -8.07
C PHE A 58 -31.10 -13.56 -8.41
N ASN A 59 -31.52 -14.58 -7.66
CA ASN A 59 -32.73 -15.37 -7.94
C ASN A 59 -33.72 -15.41 -6.75
N ALA A 60 -33.53 -14.56 -5.74
CA ALA A 60 -34.45 -14.40 -4.61
C ALA A 60 -34.45 -13.00 -4.01
N CYS A 61 -35.54 -12.66 -3.33
CA CYS A 61 -35.69 -11.49 -2.49
C CYS A 61 -35.58 -11.89 -1.01
N VAL A 62 -35.00 -11.04 -0.17
CA VAL A 62 -34.92 -11.22 1.28
C VAL A 62 -35.58 -10.06 2.04
N THR A 63 -36.16 -10.34 3.20
CA THR A 63 -36.67 -9.35 4.17
C THR A 63 -36.18 -9.67 5.58
N TRP A 64 -35.69 -8.67 6.30
CA TRP A 64 -35.37 -8.74 7.72
C TRP A 64 -36.39 -7.95 8.53
N ARG A 65 -36.97 -8.59 9.54
CA ARG A 65 -37.96 -7.99 10.43
C ARG A 65 -37.54 -8.09 11.89
N LEU A 66 -37.74 -7.02 12.63
CA LEU A 66 -37.68 -7.02 14.09
C LEU A 66 -38.85 -7.81 14.67
N GLY A 67 -38.77 -8.18 15.95
CA GLY A 67 -39.82 -8.95 16.63
C GLY A 67 -41.20 -8.27 16.70
N ASN A 68 -41.26 -6.95 16.59
CA ASN A 68 -42.51 -6.18 16.48
C ASN A 68 -43.09 -6.19 15.04
N GLY A 69 -42.40 -6.79 14.08
CA GLY A 69 -42.75 -6.85 12.66
C GLY A 69 -42.19 -5.71 11.79
N THR A 70 -41.45 -4.76 12.37
CA THR A 70 -40.80 -3.66 11.65
C THR A 70 -39.77 -4.20 10.66
N VAL A 71 -39.87 -3.79 9.39
CA VAL A 71 -38.91 -4.16 8.34
C VAL A 71 -37.71 -3.21 8.40
N ILE A 72 -36.52 -3.78 8.57
CA ILE A 72 -35.25 -3.02 8.67
C ILE A 72 -34.36 -3.21 7.44
N LEU A 73 -34.58 -4.29 6.67
CA LEU A 73 -33.85 -4.55 5.44
C LEU A 73 -34.71 -5.32 4.43
N GLN A 74 -34.62 -4.91 3.17
CA GLN A 74 -35.14 -5.59 1.99
C GLN A 74 -34.03 -5.59 0.95
N ASN A 75 -33.71 -6.74 0.35
CA ASN A 75 -32.64 -6.80 -0.66
C ASN A 75 -32.84 -7.96 -1.65
N VAL A 76 -32.00 -8.01 -2.68
CA VAL A 76 -31.84 -9.12 -3.64
C VAL A 76 -30.71 -10.05 -3.18
N VAL A 77 -30.89 -11.37 -3.28
CA VAL A 77 -29.91 -12.37 -2.84
C VAL A 77 -29.90 -13.59 -3.77
N LYS A 78 -28.82 -14.40 -3.67
CA LYS A 78 -28.75 -15.75 -4.24
C LYS A 78 -29.41 -16.72 -3.25
N PHE A 79 -30.48 -17.39 -3.68
CA PHE A 79 -31.31 -18.27 -2.84
C PHE A 79 -30.47 -19.35 -2.17
N GLU A 80 -29.56 -19.96 -2.92
CA GLU A 80 -28.72 -21.07 -2.47
C GLU A 80 -27.67 -20.62 -1.43
N GLN A 81 -27.33 -19.33 -1.41
CA GLN A 81 -26.30 -18.77 -0.51
C GLN A 81 -26.90 -18.18 0.78
N GLU A 82 -28.02 -17.47 0.67
CA GLU A 82 -28.58 -16.68 1.77
C GLU A 82 -29.91 -17.21 2.32
N CYS A 83 -30.63 -18.03 1.55
CA CYS A 83 -31.98 -18.51 1.91
C CYS A 83 -32.02 -19.96 2.39
N THR A 84 -30.87 -20.52 2.79
CA THR A 84 -30.82 -21.81 3.47
C THR A 84 -31.36 -21.69 4.90
N GLN A 85 -31.93 -22.78 5.44
CA GLN A 85 -32.52 -22.77 6.78
C GLN A 85 -31.49 -22.37 7.87
N SER A 86 -30.22 -22.78 7.71
CA SER A 86 -29.13 -22.41 8.62
C SER A 86 -28.80 -20.91 8.55
N LYS A 87 -28.77 -20.32 7.35
CA LYS A 87 -28.54 -18.88 7.15
C LYS A 87 -29.70 -18.04 7.67
N ILE A 88 -30.94 -18.45 7.39
CA ILE A 88 -32.14 -17.78 7.92
C ILE A 88 -32.14 -17.80 9.45
N ALA A 89 -31.81 -18.94 10.08
CA ALA A 89 -31.71 -19.06 11.52
C ALA A 89 -30.58 -18.20 12.10
N PHE A 90 -29.41 -18.22 11.46
CA PHE A 90 -28.26 -17.38 11.83
C PHE A 90 -28.61 -15.90 11.80
N TRP A 91 -29.16 -15.40 10.68
CA TRP A 91 -29.50 -13.99 10.54
C TRP A 91 -30.62 -13.56 11.50
N SER A 92 -31.62 -14.41 11.74
CA SER A 92 -32.68 -14.14 12.72
C SER A 92 -32.10 -13.99 14.14
N LYS A 93 -31.14 -14.84 14.52
CA LYS A 93 -30.42 -14.74 15.80
C LYS A 93 -29.56 -13.48 15.88
N PHE A 94 -28.85 -13.15 14.79
CA PHE A 94 -28.03 -11.94 14.69
C PHE A 94 -28.87 -10.66 14.90
N ILE A 95 -30.02 -10.55 14.24
CA ILE A 95 -30.91 -9.38 14.39
C ILE A 95 -31.42 -9.27 15.82
N ASN A 96 -31.78 -10.37 16.47
CA ASN A 96 -32.19 -10.35 17.88
C ASN A 96 -31.08 -9.82 18.80
N MET A 97 -29.86 -10.30 18.60
CA MET A 97 -28.70 -9.88 19.39
C MET A 97 -28.40 -8.39 19.18
N TYR A 98 -28.44 -7.92 17.93
CA TYR A 98 -28.04 -6.56 17.57
C TYR A 98 -29.10 -5.51 17.95
N TYR A 99 -30.39 -5.79 17.73
CA TYR A 99 -31.48 -4.84 17.94
C TYR A 99 -32.19 -5.01 19.30
N GLY A 100 -31.69 -5.88 20.18
CA GLY A 100 -32.24 -6.07 21.54
C GLY A 100 -33.59 -6.80 21.55
N GLY A 101 -33.75 -7.83 20.73
CA GLY A 101 -34.96 -8.67 20.72
C GLY A 101 -35.03 -9.60 21.93
N ASN A 102 -36.12 -9.52 22.71
CA ASN A 102 -36.41 -10.49 23.76
C ASN A 102 -36.92 -11.80 23.14
N GLU A 103 -36.74 -12.96 23.80
CA GLU A 103 -37.17 -14.28 23.31
C GLU A 103 -38.66 -14.33 22.88
N LYS A 104 -39.51 -13.51 23.49
CA LYS A 104 -40.95 -13.43 23.15
C LYS A 104 -41.25 -12.72 21.82
N ASN A 105 -40.32 -11.90 21.32
CA ASN A 105 -40.44 -11.13 20.09
C ASN A 105 -39.19 -11.37 19.23
N SER A 106 -39.02 -12.60 18.76
CA SER A 106 -37.88 -12.95 17.91
C SER A 106 -38.00 -12.26 16.55
N ALA A 107 -36.96 -11.53 16.17
CA ALA A 107 -36.69 -11.10 14.81
C ALA A 107 -36.72 -12.29 13.85
N SER A 108 -37.10 -12.02 12.60
CA SER A 108 -37.28 -13.03 11.56
C SER A 108 -36.66 -12.58 10.24
N VAL A 109 -35.98 -13.49 9.58
CA VAL A 109 -35.57 -13.36 8.17
C VAL A 109 -36.44 -14.25 7.30
N ALA A 110 -36.90 -13.72 6.17
CA ALA A 110 -37.69 -14.46 5.20
C ALA A 110 -37.14 -14.25 3.79
N CYS A 111 -37.20 -15.30 2.98
CA CYS A 111 -36.83 -15.29 1.57
C CYS A 111 -38.01 -15.72 0.69
N CYS A 112 -38.02 -15.24 -0.56
CA CYS A 112 -39.03 -15.62 -1.55
C CYS A 112 -38.50 -15.38 -2.98
N GLN A 113 -39.02 -16.12 -3.97
CA GLN A 113 -38.51 -16.13 -5.35
C GLN A 113 -39.45 -15.45 -6.37
N ASN A 114 -40.54 -14.83 -5.92
CA ASN A 114 -41.50 -14.16 -6.78
C ASN A 114 -41.23 -12.64 -6.83
N SER A 115 -41.44 -11.98 -7.96
CA SER A 115 -41.29 -10.52 -8.04
C SER A 115 -42.19 -9.80 -7.04
N GLY A 116 -41.61 -8.88 -6.28
CA GLY A 116 -42.28 -8.08 -5.26
C GLY A 116 -42.70 -8.86 -4.02
N CYS A 117 -42.24 -10.10 -3.81
CA CYS A 117 -42.68 -10.92 -2.67
C CYS A 117 -42.16 -10.43 -1.32
N ASN A 118 -41.08 -9.65 -1.29
CA ASN A 118 -40.46 -9.17 -0.07
C ASN A 118 -41.08 -7.84 0.43
N THR A 119 -42.34 -7.57 0.12
CA THR A 119 -43.06 -6.36 0.56
C THR A 119 -43.08 -6.23 2.08
N GLY A 120 -42.87 -5.01 2.58
CA GLY A 120 -42.97 -4.69 4.01
C GLY A 120 -44.41 -4.75 4.55
N ILE A 121 -45.40 -4.81 3.66
CA ILE A 121 -46.82 -4.87 4.03
C ILE A 121 -47.13 -6.29 4.54
N LYS A 122 -47.55 -6.41 5.80
CA LYS A 122 -48.12 -7.66 6.33
C LYS A 122 -49.37 -8.00 5.51
N LYS A 123 -49.23 -8.85 4.48
CA LYS A 123 -50.38 -9.63 4.03
C LYS A 123 -50.78 -10.50 5.21
N ARG A 124 -52.02 -10.37 5.68
CA ARG A 124 -52.64 -11.41 6.52
C ARG A 124 -52.70 -12.66 5.64
N GLU A 125 -51.63 -13.45 5.66
CA GLU A 125 -51.55 -14.70 4.90
C GLU A 125 -51.90 -15.88 5.80
N ILE A 126 -52.72 -16.74 5.23
CA ILE A 126 -53.31 -17.95 5.79
C ILE A 126 -52.17 -18.92 6.14
N ILE A 127 -52.11 -19.32 7.40
CA ILE A 127 -51.15 -20.29 7.93
C ILE A 127 -51.47 -21.67 7.33
N TYR A 128 -50.58 -22.21 6.52
CA TYR A 128 -50.51 -23.66 6.32
C TYR A 128 -49.61 -24.23 7.42
N PRO A 129 -50.14 -25.08 8.33
CA PRO A 129 -49.31 -25.73 9.33
C PRO A 129 -48.44 -26.80 8.64
N GLY A 130 -47.12 -26.67 8.76
CA GLY A 130 -46.19 -27.75 8.46
C GLY A 130 -46.36 -28.90 9.45
N PRO A 131 -46.09 -30.15 9.04
CA PRO A 131 -46.26 -31.32 9.90
C PRO A 131 -45.20 -31.33 11.02
N PRO A 132 -45.53 -31.93 12.19
CA PRO A 132 -44.62 -31.95 13.32
C PRO A 132 -43.46 -32.92 13.09
N LEU A 133 -42.29 -32.52 13.60
CA LEU A 133 -41.10 -33.34 13.74
C LEU A 133 -41.34 -34.38 14.84
N ASP A 134 -41.35 -35.66 14.49
CA ASP A 134 -40.82 -36.77 15.30
C ASP A 134 -40.72 -38.07 14.46
N GLU A 135 -39.78 -38.94 14.87
CA GLU A 135 -39.49 -40.32 14.43
C GLU A 135 -38.32 -40.62 13.46
N VAL A 136 -37.20 -40.89 14.14
CA VAL A 136 -36.05 -41.79 13.93
C VAL A 136 -36.20 -43.00 12.97
N PHE A 137 -35.13 -43.26 12.18
CA PHE A 137 -34.43 -44.54 11.87
C PHE A 137 -34.07 -44.84 10.37
N SER A 138 -32.74 -44.89 10.15
CA SER A 138 -31.91 -45.88 9.41
C SER A 138 -32.01 -46.19 7.91
N SER A 139 -30.79 -46.24 7.33
CA SER A 139 -30.28 -47.16 6.28
C SER A 139 -30.80 -46.91 4.85
N SER A 140 -30.07 -47.10 3.74
CA SER A 140 -28.84 -47.83 3.41
C SER A 140 -28.37 -47.39 2.01
N SER A 141 -27.08 -47.49 1.73
CA SER A 141 -26.53 -47.59 0.36
C SER A 141 -27.07 -48.85 -0.36
N PRO A 142 -27.02 -48.91 -1.71
CA PRO A 142 -25.92 -49.65 -2.33
C PRO A 142 -25.45 -49.16 -3.71
N SER A 143 -24.17 -49.44 -3.97
CA SER A 143 -23.47 -49.49 -5.25
C SER A 143 -23.99 -50.63 -6.16
N GLN A 144 -23.54 -50.61 -7.44
CA GLN A 144 -23.43 -51.69 -8.48
C GLN A 144 -24.01 -51.19 -9.83
N ILE A 145 -23.50 -51.42 -11.06
CA ILE A 145 -22.50 -52.36 -11.61
C ILE A 145 -22.31 -52.06 -13.14
N LEU A 146 -21.09 -52.30 -13.67
CA LEU A 146 -20.68 -52.75 -15.04
C LEU A 146 -21.24 -52.06 -16.32
N SER A 147 -20.60 -51.98 -17.50
CA SER A 147 -19.37 -52.56 -18.10
C SER A 147 -19.14 -52.00 -19.52
N ARG A 148 -17.86 -51.92 -19.91
CA ARG A 148 -17.24 -52.19 -21.24
C ARG A 148 -18.13 -52.24 -22.51
N GLN A 149 -17.69 -51.52 -23.56
CA GLN A 149 -17.31 -52.15 -24.85
C GLN A 149 -16.43 -51.23 -25.73
N ARG A 150 -15.64 -51.89 -26.60
CA ARG A 150 -14.46 -51.42 -27.34
C ARG A 150 -14.76 -51.07 -28.81
N HIS A 151 -13.87 -50.22 -29.36
CA HIS A 151 -13.29 -50.19 -30.72
C HIS A 151 -14.19 -49.89 -31.94
N TYR A 152 -13.78 -48.92 -32.78
CA TYR A 152 -13.21 -49.18 -34.13
C TYR A 152 -12.52 -47.91 -34.69
N LEU A 153 -11.31 -48.11 -35.23
CA LEU A 153 -10.58 -47.22 -36.16
C LEU A 153 -11.11 -47.45 -37.61
N PRO A 154 -10.79 -46.58 -38.58
CA PRO A 154 -9.74 -46.97 -39.53
C PRO A 154 -8.82 -45.83 -40.03
N ASP A 155 -7.57 -46.24 -40.31
CA ASP A 155 -6.50 -45.52 -41.01
C ASP A 155 -6.74 -45.39 -42.52
N ILE A 156 -6.27 -44.30 -43.15
CA ILE A 156 -5.67 -44.31 -44.50
C ILE A 156 -4.48 -43.33 -44.57
N LEU A 157 -3.32 -43.87 -44.98
CA LEU A 157 -2.06 -43.21 -45.37
C LEU A 157 -2.08 -42.71 -46.82
N ARG A 158 -1.39 -41.60 -47.15
CA ARG A 158 -0.37 -41.57 -48.24
C ARG A 158 0.50 -40.29 -48.29
N ARG A 159 1.75 -40.52 -48.69
CA ARG A 159 2.92 -39.63 -48.89
C ARG A 159 2.84 -38.82 -50.21
N MET A 160 3.61 -37.71 -50.31
CA MET A 160 4.81 -37.54 -51.18
C MET A 160 5.22 -36.06 -51.38
N ASP A 161 6.50 -35.78 -51.08
CA ASP A 161 7.54 -35.05 -51.85
C ASP A 161 7.27 -33.72 -52.58
N GLY A 162 8.24 -32.78 -52.43
CA GLY A 162 8.58 -31.84 -53.51
C GLY A 162 9.08 -30.45 -53.09
N ALA A 163 10.41 -30.29 -52.92
CA ALA A 163 11.10 -29.01 -53.12
C ALA A 163 11.20 -28.71 -54.64
N PRO A 164 11.45 -27.44 -55.08
CA PRO A 164 12.85 -27.04 -55.25
C PRO A 164 13.17 -25.54 -55.04
N SER A 165 14.49 -25.32 -54.98
CA SER A 165 15.30 -24.10 -54.92
C SER A 165 15.13 -23.08 -56.06
N TYR A 166 15.51 -21.82 -55.81
CA TYR A 166 16.30 -21.00 -56.76
C TYR A 166 17.28 -20.04 -56.05
N ARG A 167 18.42 -19.80 -56.70
CA ARG A 167 19.65 -19.13 -56.26
C ARG A 167 19.84 -17.76 -56.97
N VAL A 168 20.30 -16.75 -56.21
CA VAL A 168 21.51 -15.87 -56.44
C VAL A 168 21.42 -14.89 -57.66
N PRO A 169 22.30 -13.87 -57.91
CA PRO A 169 23.29 -13.07 -57.13
C PRO A 169 23.20 -11.51 -57.33
N TYR A 170 23.94 -10.73 -56.53
CA TYR A 170 25.10 -9.86 -56.92
C TYR A 170 25.28 -8.61 -56.02
N ASN A 171 26.53 -8.46 -55.56
CA ASN A 171 27.19 -7.27 -54.98
C ASN A 171 28.16 -6.74 -56.08
N PRO A 172 28.63 -5.47 -56.18
CA PRO A 172 29.86 -5.12 -55.44
C PRO A 172 30.29 -3.61 -55.26
N TYR A 173 31.26 -3.39 -54.35
CA TYR A 173 32.30 -2.32 -54.21
C TYR A 173 31.86 -0.83 -54.06
N SER A 174 32.54 0.10 -53.34
CA SER A 174 33.99 0.38 -53.23
C SER A 174 34.38 1.39 -52.11
N TYR A 175 35.53 1.15 -51.44
CA TYR A 175 36.69 2.02 -51.09
C TYR A 175 36.63 3.43 -50.44
N SER A 176 37.72 3.67 -49.66
CA SER A 176 38.45 4.93 -49.36
C SER A 176 38.12 5.61 -48.03
N SER A 177 39.01 6.12 -47.17
CA SER A 177 40.48 6.17 -47.01
C SER A 177 40.78 7.00 -45.73
N ASP A 178 41.72 6.56 -44.89
CA ASP A 178 42.50 7.37 -43.93
C ASP A 178 43.37 8.43 -44.67
N PRO A 179 44.18 9.37 -44.08
CA PRO A 179 44.78 9.36 -42.72
C PRO A 179 45.04 10.75 -42.02
N PHE A 180 45.62 10.69 -40.80
CA PHE A 180 46.79 11.44 -40.27
C PHE A 180 46.71 12.32 -38.99
N ASN A 181 47.54 11.88 -38.01
CA ASN A 181 48.51 12.56 -37.12
C ASN A 181 48.12 13.35 -35.84
N ASN A 182 48.44 12.72 -34.70
CA ASN A 182 49.48 13.07 -33.70
C ASN A 182 49.62 14.53 -33.21
N TYR A 183 49.53 14.76 -31.90
CA TYR A 183 50.65 15.29 -31.07
C TYR A 183 50.41 15.08 -29.56
N LEU A 184 51.51 14.74 -28.87
CA LEU A 184 51.67 14.57 -27.43
C LEU A 184 51.41 15.85 -26.63
N GLN A 185 50.89 15.71 -25.40
CA GLN A 185 51.47 16.32 -24.18
C GLN A 185 50.81 15.78 -22.90
N ALA A 186 51.61 15.13 -22.05
CA ALA A 186 51.46 15.07 -20.59
C ALA A 186 52.51 16.04 -20.00
N PRO A 187 52.54 16.41 -18.69
CA PRO A 187 51.85 15.79 -17.54
C PRO A 187 51.26 16.76 -16.48
N SER A 188 50.39 16.26 -15.59
CA SER A 188 50.41 16.62 -14.17
C SER A 188 49.73 15.54 -13.34
N ILE A 189 50.46 15.05 -12.35
CA ILE A 189 50.04 14.05 -11.37
C ILE A 189 49.19 14.75 -10.32
N THR A 190 48.00 14.21 -10.02
CA THR A 190 47.40 14.33 -8.69
C THR A 190 46.71 13.02 -8.39
N THR A 191 47.35 12.26 -7.51
CA THR A 191 46.90 10.98 -6.96
C THR A 191 45.67 11.20 -6.08
N HIS A 192 44.52 10.67 -6.48
CA HIS A 192 43.48 10.27 -5.53
C HIS A 192 42.87 8.94 -5.98
N ASN A 193 43.11 7.92 -5.16
CA ASN A 193 42.63 6.55 -5.27
C ASN A 193 41.08 6.53 -5.10
N PRO A 194 40.28 6.17 -6.12
CA PRO A 194 38.82 6.09 -5.98
C PRO A 194 38.34 4.85 -5.22
N ILE A 195 39.26 3.96 -4.85
CA ILE A 195 38.94 2.68 -4.17
C ILE A 195 38.57 2.91 -2.70
N GLU A 196 39.08 3.97 -2.06
CA GLU A 196 38.79 4.26 -0.64
C GLU A 196 37.42 4.92 -0.41
N ALA A 197 36.84 5.61 -1.40
CA ALA A 197 35.55 6.29 -1.26
C ALA A 197 34.33 5.36 -1.47
N ALA A 198 34.51 4.22 -2.14
CA ALA A 198 33.44 3.24 -2.36
C ALA A 198 33.31 2.22 -1.21
N LEU A 199 34.25 2.20 -0.26
CA LEU A 199 34.26 1.26 0.88
C LEU A 199 33.60 1.82 2.16
N SER A 200 33.21 3.09 2.21
CA SER A 200 32.76 3.77 3.44
C SER A 200 31.25 3.71 3.75
N LYS A 201 30.44 2.95 3.00
CA LYS A 201 29.00 2.75 3.30
C LYS A 201 28.54 1.29 3.26
N VAL A 202 29.45 0.36 3.49
CA VAL A 202 29.13 -1.07 3.62
C VAL A 202 29.21 -1.43 5.10
N THR A 203 28.07 -1.74 5.71
CA THR A 203 27.99 -2.35 7.05
C THR A 203 28.69 -3.71 6.99
N GLN A 204 29.96 -3.75 7.38
CA GLN A 204 30.87 -4.89 7.30
C GLN A 204 31.27 -5.31 8.72
N SER A 205 30.98 -6.55 9.12
CA SER A 205 31.78 -7.17 10.19
C SER A 205 32.04 -8.67 10.09
N HIS A 206 31.47 -9.45 9.15
CA HIS A 206 31.77 -10.90 9.15
C HIS A 206 32.14 -11.62 7.83
N CYS A 207 32.10 -11.02 6.63
CA CYS A 207 32.44 -11.75 5.38
C CYS A 207 33.34 -11.04 4.36
N GLN A 208 34.20 -10.10 4.79
CA GLN A 208 35.18 -9.41 3.93
C GLN A 208 36.25 -10.30 3.23
N LYS A 209 36.25 -11.63 3.37
CA LYS A 209 37.48 -12.42 3.19
C LYS A 209 37.78 -13.04 1.81
N TYR A 210 37.01 -12.78 0.75
CA TYR A 210 37.29 -13.43 -0.55
C TYR A 210 37.14 -12.52 -1.76
N PHE A 211 37.80 -11.35 -1.79
CA PHE A 211 38.12 -10.73 -3.07
C PHE A 211 39.45 -11.31 -3.57
N SER A 212 39.40 -12.10 -4.64
CA SER A 212 40.58 -12.71 -5.26
C SER A 212 40.54 -12.48 -6.76
N SER A 213 41.72 -12.38 -7.37
CA SER A 213 41.86 -12.42 -8.82
C SER A 213 42.30 -13.82 -9.26
N THR A 214 41.78 -14.26 -10.39
CA THR A 214 42.21 -15.50 -11.05
C THR A 214 42.45 -15.23 -12.53
N SER A 215 43.48 -15.89 -13.07
CA SER A 215 43.88 -15.81 -14.47
C SER A 215 44.27 -17.17 -15.04
N ALA A 216 43.93 -18.25 -14.33
CA ALA A 216 44.29 -19.61 -14.69
C ALA A 216 43.08 -20.52 -14.61
N GLU A 217 42.96 -21.37 -15.64
CA GLU A 217 42.01 -22.47 -15.63
C GLU A 217 42.57 -23.57 -14.73
N GLU A 218 41.92 -23.77 -13.59
CA GLU A 218 42.25 -24.82 -12.64
C GLU A 218 41.10 -25.80 -12.57
N TRP A 219 41.41 -27.10 -12.65
CA TRP A 219 40.40 -28.16 -12.51
C TRP A 219 39.75 -28.14 -11.12
N LEU A 220 40.58 -28.02 -10.08
CA LEU A 220 40.12 -27.77 -8.72
C LEU A 220 40.51 -26.33 -8.34
N PRO A 221 39.53 -25.42 -8.21
CA PRO A 221 39.81 -24.04 -7.83
C PRO A 221 40.54 -23.98 -6.48
N ARG A 222 41.61 -23.18 -6.38
CA ARG A 222 42.29 -22.96 -5.09
C ARG A 222 41.38 -22.32 -4.03
N ASN A 223 40.54 -21.39 -4.47
CA ASN A 223 39.64 -20.66 -3.60
C ASN A 223 38.27 -21.34 -3.60
N LEU A 224 37.95 -21.98 -2.48
CA LEU A 224 36.69 -22.69 -2.26
C LEU A 224 35.86 -21.97 -1.19
N ILE A 225 34.63 -21.65 -1.55
CA ILE A 225 33.65 -20.95 -0.71
C ILE A 225 32.58 -21.99 -0.31
N PRO A 226 32.29 -22.18 0.98
CA PRO A 226 31.25 -23.10 1.40
C PRO A 226 29.86 -22.59 0.97
N LEU A 227 29.02 -23.50 0.47
CA LEU A 227 27.60 -23.25 0.26
C LEU A 227 26.91 -23.18 1.62
N THR A 228 26.02 -22.21 1.78
CA THR A 228 25.20 -22.04 2.98
C THR A 228 23.90 -22.80 2.82
N VAL A 229 23.46 -23.52 3.85
CA VAL A 229 22.13 -24.13 3.81
C VAL A 229 21.10 -23.03 4.04
N ASP A 230 20.33 -22.71 3.01
CA ASP A 230 19.11 -21.93 3.15
C ASP A 230 18.07 -22.80 3.85
N ARG A 231 17.87 -22.52 5.13
CA ARG A 231 17.01 -23.33 5.98
C ARG A 231 15.53 -23.25 5.53
N ALA A 232 15.09 -22.14 4.91
CA ALA A 232 13.69 -21.96 4.51
C ALA A 232 13.29 -22.83 3.32
N SER A 233 14.15 -22.92 2.31
CA SER A 233 13.93 -23.83 1.18
C SER A 233 14.52 -25.22 1.39
N GLY A 234 15.44 -25.39 2.34
CA GLY A 234 16.29 -26.58 2.49
C GLY A 234 17.36 -26.71 1.38
N ALA A 235 17.55 -25.67 0.56
CA ALA A 235 18.55 -25.67 -0.51
C ALA A 235 19.94 -25.32 0.02
N LYS A 236 20.99 -25.80 -0.64
CA LYS A 236 22.36 -25.29 -0.47
C LYS A 236 22.58 -24.15 -1.45
N VAL A 237 22.88 -22.97 -0.93
CA VAL A 237 22.97 -21.72 -1.67
C VAL A 237 24.38 -21.12 -1.58
N GLY A 238 24.93 -20.69 -2.71
CA GLY A 238 26.17 -19.95 -2.80
C GLY A 238 25.93 -18.62 -3.50
N VAL A 239 26.47 -17.53 -2.95
CA VAL A 239 26.36 -16.18 -3.54
C VAL A 239 27.76 -15.67 -3.87
N PHE A 240 27.95 -15.22 -5.11
CA PHE A 240 29.24 -14.74 -5.58
C PHE A 240 29.10 -13.55 -6.52
N TYR A 241 30.16 -12.77 -6.64
CA TYR A 241 30.24 -11.59 -7.46
C TYR A 241 31.45 -11.70 -8.37
N THR A 242 31.33 -11.35 -9.64
CA THR A 242 32.46 -11.43 -10.58
C THR A 242 32.57 -10.18 -11.44
N LYS A 243 33.80 -9.86 -11.84
CA LYS A 243 34.13 -8.76 -12.75
C LYS A 243 35.29 -9.20 -13.64
N PHE A 244 35.17 -9.07 -14.95
CA PHE A 244 36.31 -9.29 -15.85
C PHE A 244 37.34 -8.16 -15.66
N ASN A 245 38.63 -8.51 -15.59
CA ASN A 245 39.69 -7.51 -15.54
C ASN A 245 40.11 -7.06 -16.95
N SER A 246 39.93 -7.94 -17.94
CA SER A 246 40.20 -7.66 -19.35
C SER A 246 39.32 -8.55 -20.22
N LEU A 247 38.54 -7.96 -21.13
CA LEU A 247 37.82 -8.67 -22.18
C LEU A 247 38.65 -8.60 -23.46
N GLN A 248 39.14 -9.75 -23.94
CA GLN A 248 39.89 -9.83 -25.19
C GLN A 248 39.15 -10.61 -26.26
N ASN A 249 38.28 -11.54 -25.86
CA ASN A 249 37.64 -12.47 -26.79
C ASN A 249 36.16 -12.73 -26.43
N ASN A 250 35.35 -13.01 -27.43
CA ASN A 250 33.97 -13.46 -27.26
C ASN A 250 33.86 -14.78 -26.48
N ASN A 251 34.95 -15.56 -26.47
CA ASN A 251 35.05 -16.81 -25.71
C ASN A 251 35.49 -16.63 -24.25
N ASP A 252 35.74 -15.40 -23.80
CA ASP A 252 36.05 -15.15 -22.39
C ASP A 252 34.82 -15.47 -21.53
N HIS A 253 35.03 -16.23 -20.46
CA HIS A 253 33.94 -16.69 -19.60
C HIS A 253 34.41 -16.93 -18.17
N PHE A 254 33.48 -16.86 -17.23
CA PHE A 254 33.71 -17.35 -15.87
C PHE A 254 33.39 -18.84 -15.81
N ILE A 255 34.18 -19.60 -15.06
CA ILE A 255 33.94 -21.01 -14.77
C ILE A 255 33.61 -21.12 -13.27
N VAL A 256 32.37 -21.49 -12.96
CA VAL A 256 31.91 -21.69 -11.57
C VAL A 256 31.72 -23.18 -11.34
N ARG A 257 32.49 -23.75 -10.40
CA ARG A 257 32.51 -25.19 -10.10
C ARG A 257 31.90 -25.44 -8.73
N ILE A 258 31.00 -26.42 -8.65
CA ILE A 258 30.42 -26.90 -7.39
C ILE A 258 30.96 -28.29 -7.10
N ILE A 259 31.56 -28.42 -5.92
CA ILE A 259 32.41 -29.54 -5.54
C ILE A 259 31.85 -30.17 -4.26
N ASP A 260 32.09 -31.47 -4.12
CA ASP A 260 31.72 -32.26 -2.94
C ASP A 260 32.43 -31.77 -1.66
N GLU A 261 31.82 -31.99 -0.50
CA GLU A 261 32.38 -31.79 0.85
C GLU A 261 33.76 -32.45 1.03
N SER A 262 33.96 -33.62 0.41
CA SER A 262 35.26 -34.32 0.41
C SER A 262 36.36 -33.61 -0.41
N LYS A 263 36.01 -32.52 -1.12
CA LYS A 263 36.88 -31.85 -2.11
C LYS A 263 37.42 -32.81 -3.18
N SER A 264 36.67 -33.87 -3.47
CA SER A 264 36.96 -34.79 -4.56
C SER A 264 37.01 -34.03 -5.89
N ASN A 265 38.01 -34.33 -6.70
CA ASN A 265 38.15 -33.79 -8.05
C ASN A 265 37.50 -34.71 -9.11
N GLU A 266 36.78 -35.77 -8.71
CA GLU A 266 36.24 -36.77 -9.63
C GLU A 266 35.03 -36.27 -10.42
N THR A 267 34.09 -35.58 -9.77
CA THR A 267 32.84 -35.10 -10.37
C THR A 267 32.46 -33.73 -9.82
N MET A 268 31.96 -32.83 -10.68
CA MET A 268 31.52 -31.48 -10.28
C MET A 268 30.43 -30.96 -11.21
N TYR A 269 29.62 -30.03 -10.70
CA TYR A 269 28.79 -29.19 -11.57
C TYR A 269 29.60 -27.98 -12.03
N THR A 270 29.57 -27.68 -13.32
CA THR A 270 30.33 -26.56 -13.89
C THR A 270 29.42 -25.64 -14.66
N PHE A 271 29.32 -24.39 -14.24
CA PHE A 271 28.69 -23.32 -15.02
C PHE A 271 29.76 -22.53 -15.78
N LYS A 272 29.52 -22.30 -17.06
CA LYS A 272 30.31 -21.38 -17.89
C LYS A 272 29.44 -20.17 -18.25
N LEU A 273 29.85 -18.98 -17.81
CA LEU A 273 29.15 -17.71 -18.00
C LEU A 273 29.94 -16.88 -19.02
N TYR A 274 29.54 -16.91 -20.28
CA TYR A 274 30.27 -16.29 -21.39
C TYR A 274 29.99 -14.80 -21.48
N ASN A 275 31.01 -14.04 -21.89
CA ASN A 275 30.91 -12.59 -22.11
C ASN A 275 29.81 -12.22 -23.12
N VAL A 276 29.60 -13.05 -24.15
CA VAL A 276 28.52 -12.89 -25.14
C VAL A 276 27.11 -13.16 -24.58
N GLY A 277 27.00 -13.38 -23.27
CA GLY A 277 25.72 -13.52 -22.58
C GLY A 277 25.12 -14.91 -22.58
N SER A 278 25.85 -15.92 -23.05
CA SER A 278 25.40 -17.31 -22.95
C SER A 278 25.83 -17.94 -21.63
N ILE A 279 25.00 -18.85 -21.12
CA ILE A 279 25.30 -19.67 -19.94
C ILE A 279 25.21 -21.13 -20.35
N SER A 280 26.14 -21.94 -19.88
CA SER A 280 26.09 -23.39 -20.05
C SER A 280 26.36 -24.09 -18.73
N LEU A 281 25.58 -25.14 -18.46
CA LEU A 281 25.76 -26.05 -17.33
C LEU A 281 26.28 -27.40 -17.83
N PHE A 282 27.35 -27.87 -17.21
CA PHE A 282 28.01 -29.14 -17.46
C PHE A 282 28.03 -30.00 -16.20
N VAL A 283 28.07 -31.31 -16.39
CA VAL A 283 28.60 -32.25 -15.40
C VAL A 283 30.01 -32.59 -15.86
N SER A 284 31.01 -32.19 -15.09
CA SER A 284 32.42 -32.39 -15.41
C SER A 284 32.97 -33.54 -14.59
N GLU A 285 33.69 -34.47 -15.23
CA GLU A 285 34.28 -35.65 -14.63
C GLU A 285 35.80 -35.72 -14.90
N TYR A 286 36.59 -36.14 -13.92
CA TYR A 286 38.03 -36.39 -14.08
C TYR A 286 38.29 -37.89 -14.10
N LYS A 287 38.60 -38.45 -15.27
CA LYS A 287 38.84 -39.89 -15.45
C LYS A 287 40.17 -40.14 -16.16
N LYS A 288 41.02 -40.97 -15.54
CA LYS A 288 42.30 -41.43 -16.12
C LYS A 288 43.21 -40.28 -16.62
N GLY A 289 43.24 -39.17 -15.86
CA GLY A 289 44.03 -37.99 -16.23
C GLY A 289 43.44 -37.15 -17.36
N ARG A 290 42.19 -37.39 -17.75
CA ARG A 290 41.45 -36.60 -18.75
C ARG A 290 40.22 -35.96 -18.12
N GLU A 291 39.98 -34.72 -18.54
CA GLU A 291 38.81 -33.92 -18.19
C GLU A 291 37.70 -34.19 -19.23
N GLU A 292 36.54 -34.65 -18.77
CA GLU A 292 35.36 -34.86 -19.60
C GLU A 292 34.24 -33.93 -19.14
N GLU A 293 33.80 -33.01 -20.00
CA GLU A 293 32.70 -32.10 -19.70
C GLU A 293 31.45 -32.44 -20.51
N ASN A 294 30.40 -32.92 -19.84
CA ASN A 294 29.15 -33.29 -20.48
C ASN A 294 28.13 -32.16 -20.34
N ARG A 295 27.93 -31.37 -21.40
CA ARG A 295 26.95 -30.27 -21.42
C ARG A 295 25.54 -30.81 -21.18
N LYS A 296 24.84 -30.27 -20.17
CA LYS A 296 23.48 -30.67 -19.80
C LYS A 296 22.44 -29.67 -20.27
N LYS A 297 22.74 -28.38 -20.10
CA LYS A 297 21.84 -27.29 -20.50
C LYS A 297 22.64 -26.08 -20.93
N SER A 298 22.05 -25.27 -21.80
CA SER A 298 22.62 -24.00 -22.24
C SER A 298 21.49 -23.03 -22.58
N GLU A 299 21.68 -21.78 -22.21
CA GLU A 299 20.76 -20.67 -22.47
C GLU A 299 21.57 -19.54 -23.13
N ASN A 300 21.00 -18.91 -24.15
CA ASN A 300 21.64 -17.80 -24.87
C ASN A 300 21.01 -16.47 -24.46
N ASN A 301 21.76 -15.37 -24.55
CA ASN A 301 21.31 -14.02 -24.17
C ASN A 301 20.70 -13.95 -22.76
N ALA A 302 21.23 -14.76 -21.84
CA ALA A 302 20.77 -14.80 -20.46
C ALA A 302 21.42 -13.72 -19.59
N ILE A 303 22.61 -13.23 -19.95
CA ILE A 303 23.35 -12.23 -19.16
C ILE A 303 23.94 -11.17 -20.09
N GLU A 304 24.08 -9.94 -19.62
CA GLU A 304 24.94 -8.94 -20.24
C GLU A 304 26.07 -8.65 -19.25
N LEU A 305 27.28 -9.15 -19.54
CA LEU A 305 28.47 -8.96 -18.72
C LEU A 305 29.27 -7.77 -19.28
N SER A 306 29.69 -6.84 -18.42
CA SER A 306 30.60 -5.75 -18.77
C SER A 306 31.91 -5.84 -17.98
N ASP A 307 32.97 -5.25 -18.52
CA ASP A 307 34.29 -5.17 -17.88
C ASP A 307 34.36 -4.10 -16.77
N GLU A 308 33.42 -3.16 -16.72
CA GLU A 308 33.51 -2.04 -15.78
C GLU A 308 32.94 -2.36 -14.38
N ARG A 309 32.03 -3.33 -14.24
CA ARG A 309 31.24 -3.54 -13.01
C ARG A 309 31.28 -4.97 -12.48
N TYR A 310 31.04 -5.12 -11.18
CA TYR A 310 30.79 -6.43 -10.57
C TYR A 310 29.36 -6.89 -10.84
N PHE A 311 29.20 -8.15 -11.20
CA PHE A 311 27.93 -8.83 -11.39
C PHE A 311 27.73 -9.84 -10.27
N GLY A 312 26.60 -9.75 -9.58
CA GLY A 312 26.22 -10.68 -8.52
C GLY A 312 25.40 -11.85 -9.04
N PHE A 313 25.71 -13.06 -8.58
CA PHE A 313 25.02 -14.30 -8.91
C PHE A 313 24.75 -15.12 -7.65
N TRP A 314 23.70 -15.95 -7.72
CA TRP A 314 23.41 -16.99 -6.75
C TRP A 314 23.33 -18.35 -7.45
N VAL A 315 23.69 -19.39 -6.72
CA VAL A 315 23.56 -20.80 -7.10
C VAL A 315 22.78 -21.49 -6.01
N ALA A 316 21.79 -22.30 -6.37
CA ALA A 316 21.02 -23.08 -5.41
C ALA A 316 20.93 -24.55 -5.83
N ILE A 317 21.11 -25.45 -4.87
CA ILE A 317 20.98 -26.91 -5.04
C ILE A 317 19.96 -27.46 -4.06
N ARG A 318 18.93 -28.13 -4.56
CA ARG A 318 17.90 -28.79 -3.75
C ARG A 318 17.44 -30.07 -4.41
N ASN A 319 17.49 -31.21 -3.70
CA ASN A 319 16.99 -32.50 -4.20
C ASN A 319 17.44 -32.81 -5.65
N ASP A 320 18.75 -32.72 -5.90
CA ASP A 320 19.37 -32.91 -7.22
C ASP A 320 19.02 -31.87 -8.31
N GLU A 321 18.18 -30.88 -8.00
CA GLU A 321 17.98 -29.71 -8.85
C GLU A 321 19.07 -28.67 -8.60
N ILE A 322 19.73 -28.22 -9.68
CA ILE A 322 20.76 -27.20 -9.66
C ILE A 322 20.29 -26.01 -10.49
N SER A 323 20.39 -24.83 -9.90
CA SER A 323 19.97 -23.57 -10.52
C SER A 323 21.01 -22.47 -10.28
N LEU A 324 21.08 -21.52 -11.22
CA LEU A 324 21.91 -20.32 -11.13
C LEU A 324 21.08 -19.12 -11.59
N GLY A 325 21.16 -18.01 -10.86
CA GLY A 325 20.48 -16.75 -11.18
C GLY A 325 21.30 -15.51 -10.80
N LYS A 326 20.81 -14.31 -11.15
CA LYS A 326 21.45 -13.03 -10.80
C LYS A 326 20.96 -12.54 -9.43
N ILE A 327 21.81 -11.85 -8.68
CA ILE A 327 21.39 -11.16 -7.46
C ILE A 327 20.46 -10.00 -7.83
N GLY A 328 19.34 -9.90 -7.13
CA GLY A 328 18.23 -8.99 -7.47
C GLY A 328 17.15 -9.65 -8.32
N ASP A 329 17.47 -10.76 -9.01
CA ASP A 329 16.44 -11.64 -9.55
C ASP A 329 15.86 -12.48 -8.41
N THR A 330 14.53 -12.63 -8.38
CA THR A 330 13.90 -13.59 -7.47
C THR A 330 14.49 -14.98 -7.69
N LEU A 331 14.72 -15.76 -6.62
CA LEU A 331 15.17 -17.18 -6.68
C LEU A 331 14.35 -18.04 -7.67
N VAL A 332 13.16 -17.56 -8.04
CA VAL A 332 12.16 -18.23 -8.86
C VAL A 332 12.30 -17.98 -10.37
N LYS A 333 13.25 -17.14 -10.81
CA LYS A 333 13.64 -17.01 -12.23
C LYS A 333 15.14 -17.25 -12.38
N PRO A 334 15.62 -18.49 -12.20
CA PRO A 334 17.02 -18.78 -12.48
C PRO A 334 17.30 -18.54 -13.96
N LEU A 335 18.50 -18.04 -14.24
CA LEU A 335 19.02 -17.91 -15.60
C LEU A 335 19.18 -19.28 -16.26
N ILE A 336 19.48 -20.32 -15.47
CA ILE A 336 19.58 -21.70 -15.93
C ILE A 336 19.22 -22.66 -14.78
N MET A 337 18.51 -23.74 -15.10
CA MET A 337 18.05 -24.76 -14.14
C MET A 337 18.03 -26.14 -14.77
N TRP A 338 18.54 -27.14 -14.07
CA TRP A 338 18.60 -28.54 -14.50
C TRP A 338 18.50 -29.49 -13.31
N ASN A 339 17.99 -30.70 -13.54
CA ASN A 339 17.81 -31.73 -12.52
C ASN A 339 18.72 -32.93 -12.82
N ASP A 340 19.61 -33.28 -11.89
CA ASP A 340 20.51 -34.43 -11.98
C ASP A 340 19.83 -35.74 -11.60
N THR A 341 18.84 -36.12 -12.41
CA THR A 341 18.08 -37.36 -12.26
C THR A 341 18.92 -38.65 -12.21
N TYR A 342 20.17 -38.63 -12.69
CA TYR A 342 21.07 -39.79 -12.70
C TYR A 342 22.16 -39.71 -11.63
N SER A 343 22.15 -38.68 -10.78
CA SER A 343 23.12 -38.43 -9.72
C SER A 343 24.58 -38.57 -10.22
N LYS A 344 24.87 -38.04 -11.40
CA LYS A 344 26.21 -38.09 -12.02
C LYS A 344 27.14 -36.99 -11.49
N GLY A 345 26.59 -35.96 -10.88
CA GLY A 345 27.31 -34.88 -10.24
C GLY A 345 27.88 -35.27 -8.86
N PRO A 346 28.41 -34.27 -8.12
CA PRO A 346 28.94 -34.47 -6.78
C PRO A 346 27.86 -35.01 -5.84
N LYS A 347 28.20 -36.01 -5.03
CA LYS A 347 27.24 -36.70 -4.13
C LYS A 347 26.78 -35.79 -2.99
N LYS A 348 27.68 -34.95 -2.46
CA LYS A 348 27.41 -34.00 -1.38
C LYS A 348 27.95 -32.62 -1.75
N PRO A 349 27.31 -31.88 -2.67
CA PRO A 349 27.79 -30.56 -3.07
C PRO A 349 27.89 -29.65 -1.83
N TYR A 350 29.05 -29.02 -1.64
CA TYR A 350 29.35 -28.24 -0.44
C TYR A 350 30.20 -27.01 -0.72
N PHE A 351 31.13 -27.07 -1.68
CA PHE A 351 31.98 -25.94 -2.01
C PHE A 351 31.65 -25.38 -3.39
N LEU A 352 31.76 -24.06 -3.54
CA LEU A 352 31.74 -23.34 -4.80
C LEU A 352 33.13 -22.72 -5.03
N GLY A 353 33.66 -22.82 -6.24
CA GLY A 353 34.91 -22.18 -6.63
C GLY A 353 34.80 -21.52 -8.00
N ILE A 354 35.61 -20.50 -8.25
CA ILE A 354 35.56 -19.69 -9.48
C ILE A 354 36.95 -19.66 -10.13
N THR A 355 36.99 -19.97 -11.42
CA THR A 355 38.19 -19.89 -12.27
C THR A 355 37.86 -19.22 -13.60
N THR A 356 38.87 -18.96 -14.41
CA THR A 356 38.73 -18.41 -15.76
C THR A 356 39.62 -19.19 -16.74
N PRO A 357 39.29 -19.23 -18.04
CA PRO A 357 40.23 -19.70 -19.07
C PRO A 357 41.56 -18.94 -19.02
N LYS A 358 42.65 -19.58 -19.45
CA LYS A 358 43.99 -18.97 -19.51
C LYS A 358 44.06 -17.67 -20.33
N SER A 359 43.12 -17.46 -21.25
CA SER A 359 43.05 -16.24 -22.08
C SER A 359 42.40 -15.05 -21.37
N SER A 360 41.83 -15.25 -20.18
CA SER A 360 41.02 -14.25 -19.50
C SER A 360 41.37 -14.16 -18.02
N SER A 361 41.20 -12.97 -17.46
CA SER A 361 41.41 -12.75 -16.03
C SER A 361 40.22 -12.05 -15.43
N ALA A 362 39.94 -12.37 -14.17
CA ALA A 362 38.83 -11.78 -13.46
C ALA A 362 39.08 -11.62 -11.98
N SER A 363 38.36 -10.67 -11.41
CA SER A 363 38.24 -10.48 -9.97
C SER A 363 36.88 -11.02 -9.51
N PHE A 364 36.85 -11.74 -8.39
CA PHE A 364 35.61 -12.22 -7.82
C PHE A 364 35.56 -12.01 -6.31
N GLY A 365 34.34 -11.84 -5.80
CA GLY A 365 33.94 -11.72 -4.41
C GLY A 365 32.95 -12.82 -4.04
N ALA A 366 32.80 -13.15 -2.76
CA ALA A 366 31.69 -13.99 -2.28
C ALA A 366 31.09 -13.42 -1.00
N SER A 367 29.76 -13.44 -0.90
CA SER A 367 29.04 -13.00 0.30
C SER A 367 28.47 -14.23 1.02
N CYS A 368 28.64 -14.27 2.34
CA CYS A 368 28.00 -15.29 3.16
C CYS A 368 26.56 -14.93 3.56
N GLU A 369 26.09 -13.73 3.23
CA GLU A 369 24.74 -13.29 3.58
C GLU A 369 23.75 -13.67 2.48
N ALA A 370 23.27 -14.90 2.53
CA ALA A 370 22.10 -15.35 1.76
C ALA A 370 20.78 -14.72 2.27
N ASN A 371 20.83 -13.91 3.33
CA ASN A 371 19.68 -13.37 4.06
C ASN A 371 18.76 -12.46 3.21
N ASN A 372 19.24 -11.93 2.09
CA ASN A 372 18.46 -11.06 1.20
C ASN A 372 17.80 -11.80 0.01
N LEU A 373 17.78 -13.14 0.01
CA LEU A 373 17.12 -13.91 -1.04
C LEU A 373 15.62 -14.16 -0.78
N HIS A 374 15.14 -13.88 0.43
CA HIS A 374 13.77 -14.13 0.88
C HIS A 374 13.14 -12.87 1.49
N PHE A 375 11.82 -12.88 1.63
CA PHE A 375 11.08 -11.80 2.31
C PHE A 375 11.36 -11.82 3.81
N SER A 376 11.29 -10.66 4.47
CA SER A 376 11.58 -10.48 5.91
C SER A 376 10.65 -11.26 6.86
N ASP A 377 9.53 -11.75 6.34
CA ASP A 377 8.53 -12.55 7.06
C ASP A 377 8.65 -14.06 6.80
N THR A 378 9.64 -14.47 6.00
CA THR A 378 9.87 -15.88 5.67
C THR A 378 10.33 -16.64 6.92
N CYS A 379 9.70 -17.79 7.17
CA CYS A 379 9.91 -18.57 8.38
C CYS A 379 10.11 -20.05 8.06
N ILE A 380 10.51 -20.83 9.06
CA ILE A 380 10.78 -22.27 8.92
C ILE A 380 10.01 -23.04 10.00
N THR A 381 10.13 -22.50 11.20
CA THR A 381 9.56 -22.95 12.47
C THR A 381 8.74 -21.81 13.08
N ASP A 382 7.88 -22.14 14.04
CA ASP A 382 7.03 -21.14 14.69
C ASP A 382 7.85 -20.18 15.57
N GLU A 383 9.02 -20.61 16.04
CA GLU A 383 9.97 -19.79 16.78
C GLU A 383 10.53 -18.64 15.94
N ASP A 384 10.71 -18.84 14.63
CA ASP A 384 11.16 -17.78 13.72
C ASP A 384 10.14 -16.64 13.62
N CYS A 385 8.88 -16.93 13.96
CA CYS A 385 7.78 -15.97 13.99
C CYS A 385 7.57 -15.32 15.36
N SER A 386 8.43 -15.59 16.35
CA SER A 386 8.28 -15.07 17.71
C SER A 386 8.37 -13.55 17.81
N GLU A 387 9.06 -12.90 16.87
CA GLU A 387 9.13 -11.43 16.75
C GLU A 387 7.80 -10.80 16.30
N TYR A 388 6.90 -11.59 15.71
CA TYR A 388 5.57 -11.17 15.28
C TYR A 388 4.51 -11.75 16.23
N PRO A 389 3.94 -10.96 17.16
CA PRO A 389 2.92 -11.40 18.09
C PRO A 389 1.80 -12.20 17.43
N LYS A 390 1.46 -13.34 18.04
CA LYS A 390 0.34 -14.23 17.66
C LYS A 390 0.37 -14.67 16.18
N THR A 391 1.56 -14.84 15.62
CA THR A 391 1.75 -15.47 14.31
C THR A 391 2.22 -16.93 14.42
N ILE A 392 2.17 -17.66 13.32
CA ILE A 392 2.57 -19.06 13.17
C ILE A 392 3.20 -19.27 11.80
N CYS A 393 4.19 -20.15 11.69
CA CYS A 393 4.92 -20.35 10.46
C CYS A 393 4.23 -21.34 9.52
N ARG A 394 3.63 -20.84 8.42
CA ARG A 394 2.82 -21.66 7.50
C ARG A 394 2.99 -21.25 6.04
N LYS A 395 2.58 -22.12 5.11
CA LYS A 395 2.56 -21.82 3.66
C LYS A 395 1.32 -21.06 3.21
N ASP A 396 0.22 -21.30 3.91
CA ASP A 396 -1.09 -20.76 3.58
C ASP A 396 -1.71 -20.11 4.83
N PRO A 397 -2.41 -18.98 4.67
CA PRO A 397 -3.09 -18.29 5.76
C PRO A 397 -4.18 -19.19 6.36
N ILE A 398 -4.44 -19.00 7.65
CA ILE A 398 -5.56 -19.69 8.31
C ILE A 398 -6.90 -19.14 7.82
N ASP A 399 -6.93 -17.84 7.54
CA ASP A 399 -8.11 -17.14 7.05
C ASP A 399 -7.72 -16.25 5.84
N PRO A 400 -7.81 -16.78 4.61
CA PRO A 400 -7.30 -16.09 3.41
C PRO A 400 -7.89 -14.71 3.16
N GLU A 401 -9.13 -14.47 3.63
CA GLU A 401 -9.79 -13.16 3.46
C GLU A 401 -9.26 -12.08 4.42
N PHE A 402 -8.66 -12.48 5.55
CA PHE A 402 -8.31 -11.56 6.65
C PHE A 402 -6.82 -11.56 7.03
N ASP A 403 -6.06 -12.53 6.51
CA ASP A 403 -4.65 -12.72 6.84
C ASP A 403 -3.79 -12.60 5.58
N GLN A 404 -3.32 -11.39 5.33
CA GLN A 404 -2.40 -11.07 4.23
C GLN A 404 -0.96 -11.54 4.50
N GLY A 405 -0.71 -12.20 5.64
CA GLY A 405 0.62 -12.58 6.11
C GLY A 405 1.46 -11.36 6.50
N GLY A 406 2.79 -11.54 6.51
CA GLY A 406 3.78 -10.49 6.79
C GLY A 406 3.95 -9.44 5.69
N ARG A 407 3.27 -9.57 4.54
CA ARG A 407 3.46 -8.71 3.35
C ARG A 407 2.37 -7.65 3.20
N ASP A 408 2.66 -6.60 2.43
CA ASP A 408 1.72 -5.50 2.12
C ASP A 408 0.69 -5.86 1.04
N ILE A 409 0.90 -6.98 0.33
CA ILE A 409 0.08 -7.45 -0.78
C ILE A 409 -0.83 -8.58 -0.27
N PRO A 410 -2.14 -8.57 -0.58
CA PRO A 410 -3.07 -9.64 -0.23
C PRO A 410 -2.61 -11.03 -0.70
N TYR A 411 -2.85 -12.07 0.09
CA TYR A 411 -2.37 -13.43 -0.19
C TYR A 411 -2.93 -14.00 -1.52
N ASP A 412 -4.16 -13.66 -1.88
CA ASP A 412 -4.78 -14.05 -3.15
C ASP A 412 -4.15 -13.38 -4.38
N GLU A 413 -3.52 -12.23 -4.18
CA GLU A 413 -2.69 -11.57 -5.20
C GLU A 413 -1.25 -12.09 -5.22
N TRP A 414 -0.87 -13.00 -4.31
CA TRP A 414 0.45 -13.60 -4.36
C TRP A 414 0.58 -14.46 -5.60
N GLU A 415 1.66 -14.25 -6.35
CA GLU A 415 2.01 -15.16 -7.43
C GLU A 415 2.08 -16.59 -6.88
N LYS A 416 1.52 -17.58 -7.60
CA LYS A 416 1.44 -19.01 -7.22
C LYS A 416 2.76 -19.63 -6.74
N ARG A 417 3.89 -18.98 -7.02
CA ARG A 417 5.24 -19.38 -6.64
C ARG A 417 5.73 -18.78 -5.31
N ASN A 418 5.16 -17.66 -4.89
CA ASN A 418 5.43 -17.00 -3.61
C ASN A 418 4.74 -17.69 -2.43
N SER A 419 3.70 -18.49 -2.69
CA SER A 419 3.05 -19.39 -1.72
C SER A 419 3.84 -20.67 -1.43
N ILE A 420 4.96 -20.90 -2.12
CA ILE A 420 5.83 -22.07 -1.88
C ILE A 420 6.63 -21.92 -0.58
N LEU A 421 7.02 -20.68 -0.25
CA LEU A 421 7.74 -20.34 0.97
C LEU A 421 6.77 -20.25 2.15
N LYS A 422 7.20 -20.74 3.32
CA LYS A 422 6.45 -20.48 4.54
C LYS A 422 6.67 -19.03 4.98
N THR A 423 5.63 -18.37 5.45
CA THR A 423 5.69 -17.07 6.09
C THR A 423 4.99 -17.10 7.46
N CYS A 424 5.23 -16.08 8.27
CA CYS A 424 4.50 -15.83 9.50
C CYS A 424 3.08 -15.34 9.18
N PHE A 425 2.11 -16.24 9.35
CA PHE A 425 0.67 -15.98 9.21
C PHE A 425 0.01 -15.82 10.58
N CYS A 426 -1.15 -15.18 10.65
CA CYS A 426 -1.91 -15.02 11.89
C CYS A 426 -2.39 -16.36 12.45
N LYS A 427 -2.36 -16.49 13.79
CA LYS A 427 -3.04 -17.58 14.50
C LYS A 427 -4.56 -17.46 14.32
N LYS A 428 -5.27 -18.57 14.42
CA LYS A 428 -6.74 -18.62 14.30
C LYS A 428 -7.40 -17.60 15.24
N GLY A 429 -8.37 -16.86 14.73
CA GLY A 429 -9.11 -15.83 15.49
C GLY A 429 -8.34 -14.52 15.69
N HIS A 430 -7.17 -14.36 15.07
CA HIS A 430 -6.41 -13.11 15.06
C HIS A 430 -6.31 -12.60 13.62
N ILE A 431 -6.33 -11.28 13.46
CA ILE A 431 -6.17 -10.61 12.16
C ILE A 431 -5.00 -9.64 12.24
N ARG A 432 -4.39 -9.33 11.09
CA ARG A 432 -3.33 -8.34 11.02
C ARG A 432 -3.92 -6.94 10.92
N ILE A 433 -3.45 -6.03 11.77
CA ILE A 433 -3.82 -4.61 11.67
C ILE A 433 -2.83 -3.91 10.74
N ARG A 434 -3.33 -3.06 9.83
CA ARG A 434 -2.49 -2.39 8.83
C ARG A 434 -1.41 -1.54 9.50
N GLY A 435 -0.15 -1.74 9.12
CA GLY A 435 1.01 -1.05 9.70
C GLY A 435 1.53 -1.65 11.03
N SER A 436 0.87 -2.66 11.58
CA SER A 436 1.33 -3.35 12.79
C SER A 436 2.37 -4.43 12.49
N LYS A 437 3.20 -4.71 13.50
CA LYS A 437 4.10 -5.87 13.55
C LYS A 437 3.37 -6.98 14.30
N GLY A 438 2.66 -7.85 13.60
CA GLY A 438 1.98 -9.03 14.18
C GLY A 438 0.48 -9.10 13.93
N CYS A 439 -0.18 -10.03 14.65
CA CYS A 439 -1.61 -10.30 14.55
C CYS A 439 -2.30 -10.16 15.90
N TYR A 440 -3.56 -9.73 15.87
CA TYR A 440 -4.28 -9.29 17.05
C TYR A 440 -5.73 -9.76 17.01
N ASP A 441 -6.32 -10.01 18.18
CA ASP A 441 -7.73 -10.42 18.28
C ASP A 441 -8.64 -9.20 18.00
N PRO A 442 -9.46 -9.25 16.92
CA PRO A 442 -10.30 -8.13 16.51
C PRO A 442 -11.48 -7.86 17.46
N VAL A 443 -11.82 -8.80 18.33
CA VAL A 443 -12.97 -8.69 19.24
C VAL A 443 -12.54 -8.17 20.61
N ARG A 444 -11.31 -8.48 21.06
CA ARG A 444 -10.95 -8.36 22.48
C ARG A 444 -9.83 -7.41 22.86
N SER A 445 -8.91 -7.00 21.97
CA SER A 445 -7.60 -6.57 22.52
C SER A 445 -6.82 -5.44 21.87
N VAL A 446 -7.17 -4.95 20.69
CA VAL A 446 -6.39 -3.85 20.11
C VAL A 446 -7.33 -2.84 19.52
N ILE A 447 -7.34 -1.67 20.13
CA ILE A 447 -7.96 -0.48 19.58
C ILE A 447 -6.75 0.37 19.27
N THR A 448 -6.43 0.55 17.99
CA THR A 448 -5.33 1.41 17.52
C THR A 448 -5.86 2.47 16.55
N LEU A 449 -5.12 3.56 16.39
CA LEU A 449 -5.45 4.53 15.34
C LEU A 449 -5.50 3.88 13.96
N LYS A 450 -6.41 4.39 13.12
CA LYS A 450 -6.73 3.93 11.76
C LYS A 450 -7.36 2.53 11.67
N GLU A 451 -7.74 1.94 12.79
CA GLU A 451 -8.56 0.73 12.79
C GLU A 451 -10.02 1.07 12.52
N ALA A 452 -10.73 0.14 11.89
CA ALA A 452 -12.14 0.30 11.58
C ALA A 452 -12.97 0.45 12.85
N CYS A 453 -13.87 1.43 12.86
CA CYS A 453 -14.76 1.67 13.99
C CYS A 453 -16.21 1.78 13.50
N PHE A 454 -17.16 1.48 14.39
CA PHE A 454 -18.60 1.61 14.11
C PHE A 454 -19.30 2.63 15.01
N SER A 455 -18.63 3.07 16.07
CA SER A 455 -19.13 4.06 17.03
C SER A 455 -17.97 4.69 17.77
N ASP A 456 -18.17 5.90 18.30
CA ASP A 456 -17.16 6.60 19.09
C ASP A 456 -16.71 5.81 20.32
N HIS A 457 -17.60 5.07 20.97
CA HIS A 457 -17.28 4.21 22.10
C HIS A 457 -16.18 3.19 21.77
N HIS A 458 -16.06 2.75 20.52
CA HIS A 458 -14.97 1.87 20.12
C HIS A 458 -13.61 2.56 20.24
N CYS A 459 -13.52 3.86 19.96
CA CYS A 459 -12.28 4.62 20.02
C CYS A 459 -12.03 5.26 21.39
N GLU A 460 -13.02 5.32 22.28
CA GLU A 460 -12.88 5.95 23.62
C GLU A 460 -11.79 5.33 24.51
N SER A 461 -11.42 4.07 24.27
CA SER A 461 -10.30 3.44 24.98
C SER A 461 -8.93 3.98 24.55
N LEU A 462 -8.86 4.64 23.39
CA LEU A 462 -7.68 5.34 22.91
C LEU A 462 -7.73 6.80 23.32
N PRO A 463 -6.69 7.31 24.00
CA PRO A 463 -6.65 8.71 24.43
C PRO A 463 -6.75 9.65 23.23
N ASN A 464 -7.66 10.64 23.34
CA ASN A 464 -7.86 11.73 22.38
C ASN A 464 -8.18 11.29 20.94
N THR A 465 -8.99 10.24 20.79
CA THR A 465 -9.48 9.76 19.49
C THR A 465 -11.01 9.80 19.39
N ALA A 466 -11.53 9.74 18.16
CA ALA A 466 -12.95 9.59 17.85
C ALA A 466 -13.13 8.73 16.59
N CYS A 467 -14.31 8.15 16.41
CA CYS A 467 -14.66 7.38 15.23
C CYS A 467 -15.11 8.32 14.12
N LYS A 468 -14.26 8.52 13.11
CA LYS A 468 -14.51 9.46 12.01
C LYS A 468 -14.55 8.74 10.68
N SER A 469 -15.18 9.36 9.68
CA SER A 469 -15.25 8.79 8.35
C SER A 469 -13.85 8.62 7.73
N ASP A 470 -13.62 7.48 7.08
CA ASP A 470 -12.35 7.10 6.48
C ASP A 470 -12.58 6.36 5.16
N TYR A 471 -12.29 7.03 4.05
CA TYR A 471 -12.40 6.50 2.70
C TYR A 471 -11.34 5.44 2.38
N GLU A 472 -10.27 5.34 3.18
CA GLU A 472 -9.24 4.31 3.02
C GLU A 472 -9.69 2.95 3.58
N ILE A 473 -10.82 2.91 4.30
CA ILE A 473 -11.44 1.69 4.83
C ILE A 473 -12.79 1.44 4.13
N PRO A 474 -12.77 0.98 2.86
CA PRO A 474 -13.94 0.94 1.98
C PRO A 474 -15.11 0.08 2.49
N ARG A 475 -14.86 -0.84 3.44
CA ARG A 475 -15.91 -1.73 3.97
C ARG A 475 -16.69 -1.12 5.15
N TYR A 476 -16.05 -0.23 5.91
CA TYR A 476 -16.61 0.30 7.16
C TYR A 476 -16.82 1.81 7.13
N ASN A 477 -16.16 2.51 6.20
CA ASN A 477 -16.20 3.96 5.99
C ASN A 477 -15.84 4.81 7.21
N HIS A 478 -15.38 4.21 8.32
CA HIS A 478 -14.99 4.91 9.53
C HIS A 478 -13.77 4.25 10.16
N SER A 479 -12.93 5.07 10.78
CA SER A 479 -11.75 4.64 11.54
C SER A 479 -11.52 5.47 12.80
N CYS A 480 -10.80 4.90 13.77
CA CYS A 480 -10.35 5.68 14.93
C CYS A 480 -9.31 6.70 14.48
N GLN A 481 -9.61 7.98 14.65
CA GLN A 481 -8.77 9.10 14.24
C GLN A 481 -8.56 10.07 15.40
N CYS A 482 -7.49 10.88 15.35
CA CYS A 482 -7.26 11.89 16.37
C CYS A 482 -8.37 12.94 16.42
N LEU A 483 -8.66 13.40 17.63
CA LEU A 483 -9.42 14.63 17.84
C LEU A 483 -8.66 15.84 17.25
N LEU A 484 -9.40 16.89 16.93
CA LEU A 484 -8.82 18.18 16.53
C LEU A 484 -7.77 18.64 17.56
N GLY A 485 -6.62 19.12 17.07
CA GLY A 485 -5.53 19.58 17.92
C GLY A 485 -4.63 18.49 18.52
N HIS A 486 -4.78 17.24 18.08
CA HIS A 486 -3.98 16.10 18.56
C HIS A 486 -3.24 15.41 17.41
N LYS A 487 -2.08 14.81 17.70
CA LYS A 487 -1.30 13.99 16.76
C LYS A 487 -1.21 12.54 17.25
N PRO A 488 -1.05 11.57 16.34
CA PRO A 488 -0.76 10.19 16.72
C PRO A 488 0.47 10.10 17.62
N PHE A 489 0.46 9.19 18.61
CA PHE A 489 1.68 8.79 19.29
C PHE A 489 2.66 8.14 18.32
N ASN A 490 3.93 8.00 18.75
CA ASN A 490 4.86 7.16 18.01
C ASN A 490 4.35 5.70 18.08
N PRO A 491 4.41 4.94 16.97
CA PRO A 491 4.08 3.53 17.01
C PRO A 491 4.94 2.83 18.05
N ASP A 492 4.32 1.97 18.86
CA ASP A 492 5.05 1.14 19.81
C ASP A 492 6.11 0.31 19.03
N PRO A 493 7.39 0.35 19.42
CA PRO A 493 8.46 -0.23 18.61
C PRO A 493 8.36 -1.76 18.49
N LYS A 494 7.70 -2.41 19.46
CA LYS A 494 7.53 -3.87 19.55
C LYS A 494 6.32 -4.35 18.76
N THR A 495 5.17 -3.67 18.89
CA THR A 495 3.89 -4.07 18.31
C THR A 495 3.55 -3.35 17.00
N GLY A 496 4.14 -2.18 16.77
CA GLY A 496 3.80 -1.27 15.68
C GLY A 496 2.43 -0.59 15.83
N LEU A 497 1.75 -0.78 16.97
CA LEU A 497 0.44 -0.20 17.24
C LEU A 497 0.58 1.26 17.68
N ILE A 498 -0.44 2.06 17.40
CA ILE A 498 -0.48 3.46 17.79
C ILE A 498 -1.58 3.64 18.84
N GLU A 499 -1.14 3.76 20.09
CA GLU A 499 -1.98 3.75 21.29
C GLU A 499 -2.67 5.10 21.57
N GLY A 500 -3.19 5.74 20.53
CA GLY A 500 -3.95 7.00 20.62
C GLY A 500 -3.14 8.24 20.25
N CYS A 501 -3.60 9.41 20.70
CA CYS A 501 -3.08 10.70 20.27
C CYS A 501 -2.59 11.56 21.44
N SER A 502 -1.50 12.29 21.22
CA SER A 502 -1.02 13.35 22.11
C SER A 502 -1.54 14.72 21.68
N ILE A 503 -1.68 15.62 22.67
CA ILE A 503 -1.95 17.04 22.40
C ILE A 503 -0.77 17.62 21.62
N LEU A 504 -1.07 18.39 20.57
CA LEU A 504 -0.05 19.14 19.85
C LEU A 504 0.54 20.23 20.73
N THR A 505 1.87 20.31 20.78
CA THR A 505 2.54 21.48 21.34
C THR A 505 2.27 22.73 20.50
N GLU A 506 2.42 23.92 21.08
CA GLU A 506 2.22 25.20 20.38
C GLU A 506 3.05 25.32 19.09
N ASN A 507 4.25 24.75 19.08
CA ASN A 507 5.10 24.72 17.90
C ASN A 507 4.59 23.72 16.85
N GLU A 508 4.10 22.56 17.28
CA GLU A 508 3.60 21.52 16.36
C GLU A 508 2.28 21.89 15.70
N LYS A 509 1.43 22.69 16.37
CA LYS A 509 0.21 23.27 15.79
C LYS A 509 0.50 24.05 14.51
N LEU A 510 1.68 24.66 14.40
CA LEU A 510 2.12 25.44 13.24
C LEU A 510 2.74 24.57 12.12
N THR A 511 2.99 23.29 12.36
CA THR A 511 3.59 22.36 11.41
C THR A 511 2.56 21.45 10.76
N ILE A 512 2.98 20.64 9.78
CA ILE A 512 2.15 19.62 9.12
C ILE A 512 1.57 18.60 10.12
N HIS A 513 2.13 18.48 11.33
CA HIS A 513 1.59 17.67 12.42
C HIS A 513 0.30 18.22 13.01
N GLY A 514 0.04 19.51 12.85
CA GLY A 514 -1.21 20.14 13.23
C GLY A 514 -2.36 20.00 12.24
N CYS A 515 -2.14 19.35 11.10
CA CYS A 515 -3.17 19.10 10.09
C CYS A 515 -3.93 17.81 10.38
N LEU A 516 -5.26 17.86 10.36
CA LEU A 516 -6.11 16.68 10.52
C LEU A 516 -5.93 15.67 9.39
N GLU A 517 -5.76 16.18 8.17
CA GLU A 517 -5.70 15.35 6.96
C GLU A 517 -4.39 15.60 6.23
N ARG A 518 -3.79 14.51 5.74
CA ARG A 518 -2.62 14.52 4.86
C ARG A 518 -2.87 13.57 3.72
N PHE A 519 -2.70 14.05 2.50
CA PHE A 519 -2.96 13.24 1.32
C PHE A 519 -2.14 13.73 0.14
N ARG A 520 -1.96 12.84 -0.83
CA ARG A 520 -1.34 13.15 -2.12
C ARG A 520 -2.43 13.26 -3.17
N ILE A 521 -2.25 14.19 -4.10
CA ILE A 521 -3.07 14.28 -5.30
C ILE A 521 -2.17 14.25 -6.53
N ASP A 522 -2.56 13.41 -7.47
CA ASP A 522 -1.91 13.19 -8.78
C ASP A 522 -2.88 13.31 -9.97
N THR A 523 -4.16 13.59 -9.69
CA THR A 523 -5.21 13.75 -10.69
C THR A 523 -5.70 15.18 -10.79
N ALA A 524 -5.84 15.67 -12.02
CA ALA A 524 -6.44 16.96 -12.33
C ALA A 524 -7.97 16.84 -12.40
N ASP A 525 -8.63 16.85 -11.25
CA ASP A 525 -10.09 16.83 -11.18
C ASP A 525 -10.67 18.25 -11.17
N ARG A 526 -11.61 18.55 -12.07
CA ARG A 526 -12.28 19.86 -12.10
C ARG A 526 -13.00 20.16 -10.78
N VAL A 527 -13.86 19.24 -10.34
CA VAL A 527 -14.50 19.29 -9.02
C VAL A 527 -13.70 18.32 -8.16
N PRO A 528 -12.96 18.81 -7.16
CA PRO A 528 -12.11 17.98 -6.33
C PRO A 528 -12.88 16.82 -5.71
N LYS A 529 -12.35 15.60 -5.85
CA LYS A 529 -12.86 14.43 -5.10
C LYS A 529 -12.52 14.55 -3.61
N ARG A 530 -11.36 15.13 -3.29
CA ARG A 530 -10.92 15.41 -1.92
C ARG A 530 -11.36 16.81 -1.52
N VAL A 531 -12.26 16.88 -0.55
CA VAL A 531 -12.80 18.11 0.02
C VAL A 531 -12.87 18.01 1.54
N THR A 532 -12.68 19.13 2.22
CA THR A 532 -12.90 19.30 3.67
C THR A 532 -13.79 20.52 3.92
N ASP A 533 -14.30 20.66 5.14
CA ASP A 533 -15.15 21.77 5.54
C ASP A 533 -14.35 23.08 5.58
N PHE A 534 -14.97 24.14 5.05
CA PHE A 534 -14.45 25.50 5.13
C PHE A 534 -15.13 26.18 6.33
N VAL A 535 -14.37 26.35 7.41
CA VAL A 535 -14.91 26.74 8.72
C VAL A 535 -15.26 28.23 8.71
N TYR A 536 -16.46 28.56 9.18
CA TYR A 536 -16.85 29.97 9.41
C TYR A 536 -16.35 30.42 10.78
N ASP A 537 -15.67 31.56 10.82
CA ASP A 537 -15.21 32.22 12.03
C ASP A 537 -16.09 33.43 12.31
N ASP A 538 -16.86 33.35 13.39
CA ASP A 538 -17.80 34.40 13.79
C ASP A 538 -17.09 35.72 14.15
N ASP A 539 -15.85 35.66 14.66
CA ASP A 539 -15.10 36.86 15.08
C ASP A 539 -14.66 37.70 13.87
N GLU A 540 -14.26 37.03 12.80
CA GLU A 540 -13.75 37.66 11.56
C GLU A 540 -14.87 37.86 10.52
N GLU A 541 -16.08 37.40 10.82
CA GLU A 541 -17.22 37.32 9.90
C GLU A 541 -16.84 36.67 8.53
N ALA A 542 -15.96 35.68 8.55
CA ALA A 542 -15.32 35.14 7.37
C ALA A 542 -15.13 33.61 7.44
N TYR A 543 -15.06 32.97 6.28
CA TYR A 543 -14.67 31.58 6.17
C TYR A 543 -13.15 31.48 6.14
N ILE A 544 -12.56 30.65 6.99
CA ILE A 544 -11.11 30.50 7.16
C ILE A 544 -10.71 29.03 7.09
N ALA A 545 -9.64 28.76 6.35
CA ALA A 545 -9.01 27.45 6.25
C ALA A 545 -7.50 27.59 6.36
N SER A 546 -6.85 26.57 6.92
CA SER A 546 -5.41 26.44 6.86
C SER A 546 -5.01 25.19 6.12
N VAL A 547 -4.07 25.36 5.21
CA VAL A 547 -3.59 24.35 4.28
C VAL A 547 -2.07 24.35 4.30
N GLN A 548 -1.46 23.20 4.09
CA GLN A 548 -0.02 23.08 3.88
C GLN A 548 0.26 22.41 2.56
N ILE A 549 1.26 22.89 1.84
CA ILE A 549 1.60 22.43 0.50
C ILE A 549 3.08 22.08 0.46
N LYS A 550 3.41 20.95 -0.16
CA LYS A 550 4.77 20.55 -0.49
C LYS A 550 4.84 20.00 -1.91
N PHE A 551 5.78 20.51 -2.70
CA PHE A 551 6.13 19.93 -3.99
C PHE A 551 7.14 18.81 -3.82
N LYS A 552 6.89 17.68 -4.48
CA LYS A 552 7.85 16.57 -4.49
C LYS A 552 8.89 16.81 -5.58
N VAL A 553 10.11 17.14 -5.15
CA VAL A 553 11.27 17.14 -6.05
C VAL A 553 11.82 15.73 -6.11
N ASP A 554 11.69 15.05 -7.25
CA ASP A 554 12.38 13.77 -7.45
C ASP A 554 13.90 14.03 -7.54
N PRO A 555 14.71 13.56 -6.58
CA PRO A 555 16.16 13.79 -6.59
C PRO A 555 16.87 13.12 -7.77
N PHE A 556 16.22 12.14 -8.42
CA PHE A 556 16.74 11.44 -9.60
C PHE A 556 16.23 12.03 -10.92
N SER A 557 15.37 13.04 -10.87
CA SER A 557 14.96 13.83 -12.05
C SER A 557 15.43 15.30 -11.96
N PRO A 558 16.74 15.58 -11.76
CA PRO A 558 17.25 16.95 -11.65
C PRO A 558 17.15 17.76 -12.97
N ASN A 559 16.73 17.10 -14.07
CA ASN A 559 16.56 17.71 -15.39
C ASN A 559 15.08 17.74 -15.88
N SER A 560 14.08 17.59 -14.99
CA SER A 560 12.67 17.73 -15.40
C SER A 560 12.31 19.12 -15.95
N LYS A 561 13.21 20.11 -15.85
CA LYS A 561 13.12 21.37 -16.61
C LYS A 561 13.01 21.19 -18.14
N ASN A 562 13.26 19.99 -18.67
CA ASN A 562 13.25 19.72 -20.11
C ASN A 562 12.12 18.79 -20.61
N VAL A 563 11.21 18.30 -19.76
CA VAL A 563 9.95 17.73 -20.28
C VAL A 563 9.03 18.91 -20.54
N LYS A 564 9.02 19.38 -21.79
CA LYS A 564 8.25 20.55 -22.25
C LYS A 564 6.81 20.51 -21.74
N GLY A 565 6.48 21.43 -20.84
CA GLY A 565 5.14 22.04 -20.78
C GLY A 565 4.28 21.81 -19.54
N TYR A 566 4.67 20.96 -18.58
CA TYR A 566 3.85 20.72 -17.39
C TYR A 566 4.58 21.21 -16.14
N SER A 567 4.20 22.39 -15.65
CA SER A 567 4.57 22.83 -14.30
C SER A 567 3.72 22.07 -13.28
N ASP A 568 4.32 21.68 -12.15
CA ASP A 568 3.52 21.18 -11.03
C ASP A 568 2.73 22.35 -10.47
N VAL A 569 1.40 22.29 -10.58
CA VAL A 569 0.52 23.33 -10.04
C VAL A 569 -0.38 22.71 -8.98
N ALA A 570 -0.25 23.21 -7.75
CA ALA A 570 -1.14 22.85 -6.66
C ALA A 570 -2.37 23.77 -6.71
N VAL A 571 -3.58 23.21 -6.73
CA VAL A 571 -4.82 23.99 -6.87
C VAL A 571 -5.77 23.71 -5.72
N ILE A 572 -6.24 24.78 -5.09
CA ILE A 572 -7.18 24.74 -3.98
C ILE A 572 -8.47 25.44 -4.41
N LYS A 573 -9.60 24.74 -4.37
CA LYS A 573 -10.89 25.26 -4.85
C LYS A 573 -11.87 25.49 -3.71
N ILE A 574 -12.52 26.64 -3.70
CA ILE A 574 -13.61 26.96 -2.79
C ILE A 574 -14.94 26.64 -3.46
N LEU A 575 -15.75 25.84 -2.78
CA LEU A 575 -17.00 25.27 -3.29
C LEU A 575 -18.19 25.63 -2.39
N ASN A 576 -19.37 25.75 -3.00
CA ASN A 576 -20.64 25.88 -2.26
C ASN A 576 -21.10 24.54 -1.64
N LYS A 577 -22.20 24.59 -0.88
CA LYS A 577 -22.81 23.41 -0.25
C LYS A 577 -23.20 22.26 -1.20
N TYR A 578 -23.39 22.56 -2.48
CA TYR A 578 -23.77 21.56 -3.48
C TYR A 578 -22.55 20.93 -4.17
N LYS A 579 -21.33 21.39 -3.84
CA LYS A 579 -20.09 21.04 -4.55
C LYS A 579 -20.23 21.24 -6.07
N SER A 580 -21.05 22.22 -6.46
CA SER A 580 -21.32 22.52 -7.87
C SER A 580 -20.11 23.20 -8.50
N GLY A 581 -19.79 22.81 -9.74
CA GLY A 581 -18.76 23.43 -10.55
C GLY A 581 -19.24 24.65 -11.35
N ASP A 582 -20.42 25.19 -11.06
CA ASP A 582 -21.01 26.31 -11.81
C ASP A 582 -20.24 27.62 -11.56
N LYS A 583 -19.84 27.85 -10.31
CA LYS A 583 -18.92 28.91 -9.88
C LYS A 583 -17.96 28.34 -8.85
N MET A 584 -16.66 28.49 -9.10
CA MET A 584 -15.61 28.12 -8.16
C MET A 584 -14.54 29.22 -8.13
N LEU A 585 -14.01 29.47 -6.94
CA LEU A 585 -12.79 30.27 -6.78
C LEU A 585 -11.64 29.31 -6.55
N SER A 586 -10.52 29.52 -7.22
CA SER A 586 -9.34 28.67 -7.10
C SER A 586 -8.12 29.48 -6.68
N VAL A 587 -7.27 28.87 -5.86
CA VAL A 587 -5.91 29.35 -5.59
C VAL A 587 -4.96 28.37 -6.24
N SER A 588 -4.12 28.86 -7.14
CA SER A 588 -3.14 28.02 -7.81
C SER A 588 -1.73 28.44 -7.38
N PHE A 589 -0.89 27.46 -7.09
CA PHE A 589 0.52 27.65 -6.74
C PHE A 589 1.35 27.00 -7.83
N ASP A 590 2.01 27.78 -8.68
CA ASP A 590 2.82 27.28 -9.79
C ASP A 590 4.27 27.09 -9.33
N ARG A 591 4.77 25.85 -9.49
CA ARG A 591 6.14 25.50 -9.11
C ARG A 591 7.20 26.12 -10.03
N SER A 592 6.88 26.43 -11.28
CA SER A 592 7.84 26.86 -12.30
C SER A 592 8.38 28.27 -12.06
N ASP A 593 7.51 29.18 -11.64
CA ASP A 593 7.79 30.61 -11.45
C ASP A 593 7.46 31.10 -10.02
N GLY A 594 6.93 30.22 -9.15
CA GLY A 594 6.59 30.55 -7.77
C GLY A 594 5.38 31.47 -7.68
N ARG A 595 4.54 31.49 -8.72
CA ARG A 595 3.37 32.35 -8.81
C ARG A 595 2.21 31.76 -8.03
N ILE A 596 1.56 32.60 -7.23
CA ILE A 596 0.36 32.28 -6.47
C ILE A 596 -0.77 33.12 -7.07
N THR A 597 -1.74 32.47 -7.69
CA THR A 597 -2.85 33.11 -8.40
C THR A 597 -4.17 32.90 -7.68
N ILE A 598 -5.07 33.88 -7.82
CA ILE A 598 -6.50 33.69 -7.56
C ILE A 598 -7.22 33.67 -8.91
N ASP A 599 -7.88 32.54 -9.17
CA ASP A 599 -8.59 32.27 -10.40
C ASP A 599 -10.10 32.17 -10.13
N ASP A 600 -10.87 32.70 -11.07
CA ASP A 600 -12.33 32.57 -11.09
C ASP A 600 -12.71 31.60 -12.20
N THR A 601 -13.36 30.50 -11.83
CA THR A 601 -13.80 29.48 -12.75
C THR A 601 -15.32 29.51 -12.87
N LEU A 602 -15.79 29.79 -14.08
CA LEU A 602 -17.22 29.84 -14.43
C LEU A 602 -17.56 28.75 -15.44
N ARG A 603 -18.66 28.03 -15.19
CA ARG A 603 -19.28 27.16 -16.19
C ARG A 603 -20.31 27.96 -16.98
N SER A 604 -20.09 28.10 -18.29
CA SER A 604 -21.15 28.53 -19.19
C SER A 604 -21.81 27.30 -19.82
N ARG A 605 -23.11 27.13 -19.59
CA ARG A 605 -23.92 26.19 -20.36
C ARG A 605 -24.49 26.91 -21.58
N GLY A 606 -23.82 26.78 -22.72
CA GLY A 606 -24.46 27.03 -24.01
C GLY A 606 -25.47 25.92 -24.32
N PHE A 607 -26.47 26.19 -25.17
CA PHE A 607 -27.50 25.23 -25.56
C PHE A 607 -26.96 23.91 -26.15
N PHE A 608 -25.67 23.88 -26.57
CA PHE A 608 -25.03 22.70 -27.19
C PHE A 608 -23.62 22.36 -26.67
N PHE A 609 -22.96 23.23 -25.90
CA PHE A 609 -21.60 23.00 -25.40
C PHE A 609 -21.44 23.55 -23.99
N GLU A 610 -20.74 22.80 -23.15
CA GLU A 610 -20.29 23.27 -21.84
C GLU A 610 -18.86 23.76 -21.98
N ASN A 611 -18.67 25.08 -21.87
CA ASN A 611 -17.34 25.69 -21.86
C ASN A 611 -17.02 26.16 -20.45
N ASP A 612 -15.84 25.75 -20.00
CA ASP A 612 -15.25 26.21 -18.76
C ASP A 612 -14.30 27.37 -19.04
N TYR A 613 -14.50 28.46 -18.33
CA TYR A 613 -13.63 29.62 -18.39
C TYR A 613 -12.97 29.79 -17.03
N THR A 614 -11.69 29.46 -16.94
CA THR A 614 -10.83 29.86 -15.82
C THR A 614 -10.17 31.18 -16.19
N ARG A 615 -10.38 32.20 -15.37
CA ARG A 615 -9.79 33.52 -15.57
C ARG A 615 -9.01 33.92 -14.33
N GLU A 616 -7.71 34.10 -14.52
CA GLU A 616 -6.86 34.72 -13.51
C GLU A 616 -7.34 36.14 -13.21
N LYS A 617 -7.46 36.46 -11.92
CA LYS A 617 -7.88 37.78 -11.45
C LYS A 617 -6.73 38.57 -10.86
N THR A 618 -5.85 37.89 -10.14
CA THR A 618 -4.69 38.48 -9.50
C THR A 618 -3.64 37.42 -9.26
N ALA A 619 -2.38 37.85 -9.17
CA ALA A 619 -1.25 36.98 -8.95
C ALA A 619 -0.16 37.70 -8.15
N VAL A 620 0.64 36.93 -7.42
CA VAL A 620 1.88 37.38 -6.80
C VAL A 620 2.97 36.34 -7.06
N GLU A 621 4.19 36.80 -7.34
CA GLU A 621 5.35 35.92 -7.47
C GLU A 621 6.14 35.91 -6.16
N ASP A 622 6.32 34.73 -5.55
CA ASP A 622 7.11 34.57 -4.32
C ASP A 622 8.05 33.36 -4.42
N MET A 623 9.21 33.60 -5.04
CA MET A 623 10.28 32.61 -5.19
C MET A 623 10.85 32.12 -3.86
N LYS A 624 10.72 32.88 -2.75
CA LYS A 624 11.21 32.44 -1.45
C LYS A 624 10.29 31.37 -0.89
N THR A 625 8.97 31.61 -0.95
CA THR A 625 7.95 30.65 -0.55
C THR A 625 8.01 29.39 -1.40
N LEU A 626 8.22 29.51 -2.73
CA LEU A 626 8.44 28.36 -3.61
C LEU A 626 9.62 27.48 -3.15
N LYS A 627 10.79 28.08 -2.91
CA LYS A 627 11.99 27.33 -2.47
C LYS A 627 11.77 26.60 -1.15
N LEU A 628 10.87 27.11 -0.30
CA LEU A 628 10.47 26.43 0.93
C LEU A 628 9.53 25.25 0.60
N MET A 629 8.53 25.44 -0.26
CA MET A 629 7.60 24.37 -0.69
C MET A 629 8.30 23.18 -1.38
N GLU A 630 9.44 23.41 -2.03
CA GLU A 630 10.25 22.33 -2.62
C GLU A 630 11.06 21.54 -1.57
N LYS A 631 11.36 22.13 -0.41
CA LYS A 631 12.14 21.50 0.66
C LYS A 631 11.24 20.86 1.71
N GLU A 632 10.21 21.58 2.14
CA GLU A 632 9.35 21.25 3.27
C GLU A 632 7.91 21.70 3.04
N PHE A 633 7.02 21.35 3.96
CA PHE A 633 5.64 21.82 3.92
C PHE A 633 5.58 23.30 4.29
N VAL A 634 4.94 24.10 3.46
CA VAL A 634 4.65 25.51 3.76
C VAL A 634 3.17 25.67 4.03
N GLY A 635 2.85 26.34 5.13
CA GLY A 635 1.47 26.59 5.53
C GLY A 635 0.93 27.92 5.03
N PHE A 636 -0.33 27.90 4.60
CA PHE A 636 -1.10 29.05 4.15
C PHE A 636 -2.44 29.09 4.90
N TRP A 637 -2.90 30.30 5.21
CA TRP A 637 -4.28 30.55 5.56
C TRP A 637 -5.02 31.10 4.33
N ILE A 638 -6.26 30.69 4.17
CA ILE A 638 -7.17 31.14 3.12
C ILE A 638 -8.40 31.70 3.81
N MET A 639 -8.73 32.94 3.50
CA MET A 639 -9.85 33.67 4.08
C MET A 639 -10.81 34.10 2.96
N TYR A 640 -12.10 33.90 3.18
CA TYR A 640 -13.16 34.37 2.30
C TYR A 640 -14.23 35.09 3.10
N SER A 641 -14.41 36.40 2.87
CA SER A 641 -15.46 37.19 3.49
C SER A 641 -16.47 37.63 2.45
N PHE A 642 -17.77 37.52 2.76
CA PHE A 642 -18.84 37.97 1.89
C PHE A 642 -19.64 39.06 2.57
N LYS A 643 -19.76 40.22 1.91
CA LYS A 643 -20.60 41.33 2.38
C LYS A 643 -21.59 41.70 1.28
N LYS A 644 -22.88 41.58 1.60
CA LYS A 644 -23.96 41.92 0.68
C LYS A 644 -23.80 43.37 0.18
N GLY A 645 -23.73 43.54 -1.14
CA GLY A 645 -23.52 44.84 -1.79
C GLY A 645 -22.05 45.23 -2.04
N PHE A 646 -21.09 44.56 -1.39
CA PHE A 646 -19.65 44.78 -1.57
C PHE A 646 -18.95 43.61 -2.27
N GLY A 647 -19.61 42.46 -2.36
CA GLY A 647 -19.09 41.28 -3.01
C GLY A 647 -18.39 40.32 -2.04
N GLY A 648 -17.58 39.42 -2.59
CA GLY A 648 -16.84 38.40 -1.85
C GLY A 648 -15.34 38.59 -1.98
N THR A 649 -14.65 38.85 -0.87
CA THR A 649 -13.21 39.05 -0.84
C THR A 649 -12.51 37.76 -0.45
N MET A 650 -11.60 37.31 -1.32
CA MET A 650 -10.73 36.18 -1.10
C MET A 650 -9.31 36.66 -0.82
N SER A 651 -8.67 36.11 0.20
CA SER A 651 -7.30 36.46 0.61
C SER A 651 -6.52 35.21 1.01
N ILE A 652 -5.26 35.14 0.63
CA ILE A 652 -4.33 34.07 1.03
C ILE A 652 -3.12 34.70 1.70
N GLY A 653 -2.63 34.11 2.79
CA GLY A 653 -1.37 34.50 3.40
C GLY A 653 -0.63 33.33 4.04
N LEU A 654 0.57 33.57 4.57
CA LEU A 654 1.40 32.53 5.19
C LEU A 654 0.96 32.26 6.63
N ASN A 655 0.96 30.98 7.02
CA ASN A 655 0.78 30.59 8.42
C ASN A 655 1.88 31.23 9.29
N GLY A 656 1.49 31.72 10.47
CA GLY A 656 2.39 32.44 11.40
C GLY A 656 2.34 33.96 11.25
N VAL A 657 1.68 34.47 10.21
CA VAL A 657 1.36 35.90 10.05
C VAL A 657 -0.11 36.14 10.49
N PRO A 658 -0.48 37.31 11.06
CA PRO A 658 -1.87 37.59 11.42
C PRO A 658 -2.83 37.41 10.23
N ILE A 659 -3.99 36.81 10.49
CA ILE A 659 -5.03 36.61 9.47
C ILE A 659 -5.78 37.91 9.28
N ASN A 660 -5.41 38.69 8.27
CA ASN A 660 -6.19 39.84 7.83
C ASN A 660 -5.82 40.18 6.38
N ILE A 661 -6.62 41.03 5.74
CA ILE A 661 -6.42 41.40 4.34
C ILE A 661 -5.07 42.10 4.12
N GLU A 662 -4.63 42.94 5.08
CA GLU A 662 -3.38 43.71 4.99
C GLU A 662 -2.13 42.83 4.97
N ASN A 663 -2.20 41.64 5.59
CA ASN A 663 -1.11 40.68 5.65
C ASN A 663 -1.26 39.54 4.63
N SER A 664 -2.21 39.65 3.70
CA SER A 664 -2.35 38.69 2.61
C SER A 664 -1.19 38.80 1.62
N LEU A 665 -0.72 37.66 1.13
CA LEU A 665 0.19 37.59 -0.03
C LEU A 665 -0.55 38.08 -1.29
N VAL A 666 -1.80 37.66 -1.43
CA VAL A 666 -2.65 38.01 -2.56
C VAL A 666 -4.10 38.09 -2.10
N SER A 667 -4.82 39.10 -2.59
CA SER A 667 -6.24 39.26 -2.34
C SER A 667 -6.98 39.79 -3.57
N TRP A 668 -8.25 39.40 -3.69
CA TRP A 668 -9.14 39.84 -4.75
C TRP A 668 -10.58 39.84 -4.27
N THR A 669 -11.38 40.78 -4.80
CA THR A 669 -12.81 40.89 -4.46
C THR A 669 -13.67 40.64 -5.69
N ASP A 670 -14.55 39.64 -5.61
CA ASP A 670 -15.56 39.32 -6.60
C ASP A 670 -16.79 40.20 -6.39
N THR A 671 -17.00 41.16 -7.28
CA THR A 671 -18.18 42.02 -7.33
C THR A 671 -19.20 41.58 -8.37
N SER A 672 -19.03 40.40 -8.99
CA SER A 672 -19.95 39.89 -10.00
C SER A 672 -21.28 39.43 -9.42
N ASP A 673 -22.32 39.40 -10.26
CA ASP A 673 -23.64 38.85 -9.90
C ASP A 673 -23.60 37.34 -9.56
N SER A 674 -22.48 36.67 -9.91
CA SER A 674 -22.23 35.25 -9.66
C SER A 674 -21.36 35.00 -8.41
N VAL A 675 -21.23 36.00 -7.53
CA VAL A 675 -20.41 35.91 -6.31
C VAL A 675 -20.83 34.74 -5.42
N LEU A 676 -19.83 34.07 -4.83
CA LEU A 676 -20.03 32.89 -4.00
C LEU A 676 -20.47 33.25 -2.57
N GLU A 677 -21.77 33.50 -2.34
CA GLU A 677 -22.24 34.03 -1.05
C GLU A 677 -21.95 33.16 0.18
N LYS A 678 -21.97 31.83 0.04
CA LYS A 678 -21.81 30.87 1.14
C LYS A 678 -20.96 29.68 0.71
N PRO A 679 -19.63 29.80 0.73
CA PRO A 679 -18.78 28.64 0.56
C PRO A 679 -18.92 27.70 1.76
N VAL A 680 -18.82 26.40 1.53
CA VAL A 680 -18.94 25.38 2.58
C VAL A 680 -17.76 24.43 2.55
N TYR A 681 -17.14 24.22 1.39
CA TYR A 681 -16.06 23.27 1.24
C TYR A 681 -14.84 23.92 0.60
N ILE A 682 -13.67 23.39 0.96
CA ILE A 682 -12.40 23.60 0.29
C ILE A 682 -11.94 22.26 -0.29
N GLY A 683 -11.63 22.25 -1.57
CA GLY A 683 -11.22 21.08 -2.32
C GLY A 683 -9.80 21.20 -2.85
N PHE A 684 -9.16 20.07 -3.09
CA PHE A 684 -7.76 20.00 -3.47
C PHE A 684 -7.62 19.26 -4.80
N THR A 685 -6.84 19.80 -5.72
CA THR A 685 -6.53 19.18 -7.02
C THR A 685 -5.16 19.64 -7.53
N THR A 686 -4.69 19.04 -8.62
CA THR A 686 -3.62 19.60 -9.46
C THR A 686 -4.21 20.17 -10.75
N GLU A 687 -3.45 21.02 -11.46
CA GLU A 687 -3.85 21.48 -12.80
C GLU A 687 -3.51 20.45 -13.88
N ASN A 688 -2.36 19.77 -13.72
CA ASN A 688 -1.83 18.82 -14.70
C ASN A 688 -1.91 17.39 -14.18
N GLU A 689 -2.27 16.46 -15.07
CA GLU A 689 -2.18 15.02 -14.79
C GLU A 689 -0.70 14.64 -14.64
N GLY A 690 -0.38 13.90 -13.57
CA GLY A 690 0.99 13.47 -13.27
C GLY A 690 1.79 14.43 -12.38
N SER A 691 1.26 15.60 -12.04
CA SER A 691 1.84 16.42 -10.98
C SER A 691 1.71 15.75 -9.63
N THR A 692 2.80 15.68 -8.86
CA THR A 692 2.77 15.04 -7.53
C THR A 692 2.90 16.10 -6.43
N VAL A 693 1.75 16.45 -5.84
CA VAL A 693 1.66 17.44 -4.76
C VAL A 693 1.18 16.76 -3.49
N ASP A 694 1.89 17.00 -2.39
CA ASP A 694 1.47 16.57 -1.06
C ASP A 694 0.77 17.75 -0.35
N PHE A 695 -0.44 17.49 0.16
CA PHE A 695 -1.26 18.47 0.88
C PHE A 695 -1.42 18.08 2.35
N GLY A 696 -1.52 19.09 3.21
CA GLY A 696 -2.10 19.01 4.55
C GLY A 696 -3.30 19.93 4.66
N ALA A 697 -4.42 19.46 5.20
CA ALA A 697 -5.67 20.23 5.28
C ALA A 697 -6.22 20.29 6.71
N THR A 698 -7.05 21.31 6.95
CA THR A 698 -7.71 21.58 8.24
C THR A 698 -6.68 21.66 9.37
N CYS A 699 -5.66 22.50 9.15
CA CYS A 699 -4.58 22.69 10.10
C CYS A 699 -4.96 23.69 11.19
N MET A 700 -4.43 23.48 12.40
CA MET A 700 -4.63 24.40 13.52
C MET A 700 -4.09 25.80 13.18
N ILE A 701 -4.97 26.79 13.17
CA ILE A 701 -4.56 28.18 12.97
C ILE A 701 -4.23 28.80 14.31
N LYS A 702 -3.05 29.40 14.43
CA LYS A 702 -2.73 30.25 15.58
C LYS A 702 -3.44 31.59 15.39
N LYS A 703 -4.62 31.76 16.01
CA LYS A 703 -5.10 33.11 16.33
C LYS A 703 -4.02 33.73 17.22
N ASN A 704 -3.32 34.76 16.74
CA ASN A 704 -2.37 35.47 17.60
C ASN A 704 -3.15 35.97 18.82
N PRO A 705 -2.59 35.85 20.05
CA PRO A 705 -3.22 36.47 21.20
C PRO A 705 -3.36 37.95 20.87
N THR A 706 -4.61 38.42 20.83
CA THR A 706 -4.92 39.84 20.81
C THR A 706 -4.09 40.47 21.90
N VAL A 707 -3.11 41.29 21.53
CA VAL A 707 -2.37 42.08 22.50
C VAL A 707 -3.44 42.88 23.23
N PRO A 708 -3.67 42.67 24.54
CA PRO A 708 -4.72 43.36 25.23
C PRO A 708 -4.41 44.85 25.09
N SER A 709 -5.32 45.56 24.42
CA SER A 709 -5.21 47.02 24.28
C SER A 709 -5.06 47.57 25.69
N PRO A 710 -4.05 48.40 25.98
CA PRO A 710 -3.81 48.87 27.33
C PRO A 710 -5.09 49.54 27.82
N SER A 711 -5.67 48.96 28.87
CA SER A 711 -6.84 49.48 29.54
C SER A 711 -6.59 50.93 29.90
N ARG A 712 -7.39 51.81 29.31
CA ARG A 712 -7.44 53.24 29.58
C ARG A 712 -7.70 53.42 31.09
N ARG A 713 -6.64 53.65 31.87
CA ARG A 713 -6.79 54.10 33.25
C ARG A 713 -7.12 55.59 33.23
N ASP A 714 -8.25 55.90 33.83
CA ASP A 714 -8.57 57.22 34.34
C ASP A 714 -7.47 57.71 35.28
N SER A 715 -6.94 58.89 35.00
CA SER A 715 -6.43 59.82 36.02
C SER A 715 -6.31 61.22 35.41
N GLY A 716 -7.10 62.16 35.93
CA GLY A 716 -7.06 63.57 35.60
C GLY A 716 -5.93 64.35 36.29
N TYR A 717 -5.92 65.66 35.98
CA TYR A 717 -4.97 66.77 36.31
C TYR A 717 -3.77 66.90 35.32
N SER A 718 -3.77 67.87 34.39
CA SER A 718 -3.48 69.33 34.52
C SER A 718 -1.98 69.58 34.80
N MET A 719 -1.15 70.34 34.08
CA MET A 719 -1.32 71.57 33.28
C MET A 719 -0.05 71.85 32.42
N VAL A 720 -0.18 72.60 31.31
CA VAL A 720 0.79 73.55 30.68
C VAL A 720 2.09 73.03 29.99
N ALA A 721 2.15 73.10 28.64
CA ALA A 721 2.94 74.08 27.85
C ALA A 721 3.28 73.61 26.40
N ARG A 722 2.85 74.44 25.44
CA ARG A 722 3.37 74.78 24.09
C ARG A 722 4.53 73.96 23.45
N GLY A 723 4.37 73.67 22.16
CA GLY A 723 5.47 73.82 21.18
C GLY A 723 5.44 72.92 19.93
N ASN A 724 4.92 73.46 18.82
CA ASN A 724 5.28 73.29 17.40
C ASN A 724 5.74 71.93 16.81
N SER A 725 5.06 71.57 15.71
CA SER A 725 5.43 70.68 14.58
C SER A 725 6.81 70.98 13.95
N PRO A 726 7.22 70.32 12.84
CA PRO A 726 7.20 68.89 12.44
C PRO A 726 8.60 68.43 11.90
N LEU A 727 8.63 67.25 11.28
CA LEU A 727 9.55 66.78 10.21
C LEU A 727 10.78 65.91 10.56
N THR A 728 10.92 64.92 9.66
CA THR A 728 12.16 64.34 9.11
C THR A 728 12.91 63.24 9.89
N ASN A 729 12.77 62.02 9.37
CA ASN A 729 13.84 61.04 9.07
C ASN A 729 15.19 61.73 8.82
N PRO A 730 16.37 61.21 9.24
CA PRO A 730 16.94 60.02 8.58
C PRO A 730 17.98 59.17 9.37
N TRP A 731 18.22 57.96 8.83
CA TRP A 731 19.44 57.15 8.73
C TRP A 731 20.78 57.51 9.43
N LEU A 732 21.50 56.41 9.72
CA LEU A 732 22.96 56.19 9.90
C LEU A 732 23.55 56.41 11.30
N SER A 733 24.10 55.32 11.89
CA SER A 733 25.56 55.08 11.92
C SER A 733 25.98 53.96 12.90
N HIS A 734 27.03 53.23 12.48
CA HIS A 734 28.08 52.52 13.26
C HIS A 734 27.67 51.62 14.45
N GLY A 735 28.07 50.34 14.55
CA GLY A 735 29.39 49.78 14.30
C GLY A 735 30.09 49.45 15.64
N SER A 736 30.16 48.18 16.02
CA SER A 736 31.15 47.57 16.96
C SER A 736 30.91 46.05 16.96
N GLN A 737 31.78 45.18 16.41
CA GLN A 737 33.10 44.70 16.83
C GLN A 737 33.16 43.87 18.13
N PHE A 738 33.54 42.59 17.95
CA PHE A 738 34.07 41.57 18.88
C PHE A 738 33.12 41.10 20.00
N VAL A 739 32.95 39.79 20.28
CA VAL A 739 33.98 38.83 20.73
C VAL A 739 33.65 37.40 20.27
N LYS A 740 34.73 36.68 19.95
CA LYS A 740 34.80 35.23 19.71
C LYS A 740 35.02 34.56 21.06
N GLU A 741 34.18 33.61 21.47
CA GLU A 741 34.54 32.63 22.51
C GLU A 741 34.16 31.23 22.05
N GLU A 742 35.20 30.40 21.93
CA GLU A 742 35.14 28.95 21.88
C GLU A 742 34.92 28.42 23.31
N GLY A 743 34.05 27.42 23.45
CA GLY A 743 33.82 26.74 24.73
C GLY A 743 33.20 25.37 24.51
N THR A 744 34.02 24.32 24.57
CA THR A 744 33.66 22.91 24.56
C THR A 744 33.18 22.40 25.93
N ILE A 745 32.13 21.57 25.89
CA ILE A 745 31.81 20.39 26.74
C ILE A 745 31.46 20.62 28.24
N HIS A 746 30.25 20.19 28.64
CA HIS A 746 30.04 19.24 29.74
C HIS A 746 28.66 18.55 29.70
N ASP A 747 28.70 17.25 30.00
CA ASP A 747 27.60 16.34 30.29
C ASP A 747 26.48 16.94 31.15
N TRP A 748 25.22 16.67 30.78
CA TRP A 748 24.13 16.53 31.75
C TRP A 748 23.39 15.22 31.50
N GLN A 749 23.51 14.35 32.50
CA GLN A 749 22.92 13.03 32.62
C GLN A 749 21.39 13.09 32.69
N LEU A 750 20.80 11.97 32.27
CA LEU A 750 19.44 11.49 32.53
C LEU A 750 18.96 11.80 33.96
N ASN A 751 17.76 12.38 34.06
CA ASN A 751 16.89 12.18 35.21
C ASN A 751 15.54 11.66 34.71
N SER A 752 15.30 10.37 34.91
CA SER A 752 14.00 9.72 34.83
C SER A 752 13.14 10.18 36.01
N GLY A 753 12.32 11.19 35.78
CA GLY A 753 11.24 11.60 36.68
C GLY A 753 9.89 11.23 36.08
N SER A 754 9.37 10.04 36.39
CA SER A 754 7.99 9.68 36.13
C SER A 754 7.07 10.45 37.08
N TYR A 755 6.46 11.54 36.61
CA TYR A 755 5.26 12.08 37.26
C TYR A 755 4.05 11.34 36.71
N SER A 756 3.71 10.20 37.31
CA SER A 756 2.35 9.68 37.23
C SER A 756 1.51 10.40 38.27
N ASP A 757 0.50 11.13 37.82
CA ASP A 757 -0.54 11.71 38.69
C ASP A 757 -1.07 10.61 39.64
N PRO A 758 -0.89 10.74 40.97
CA PRO A 758 -1.32 9.75 41.94
C PRO A 758 -2.82 9.44 41.84
N LEU A 759 -3.62 10.40 41.38
CA LEU A 759 -5.06 10.25 41.20
C LEU A 759 -5.39 9.29 40.03
N MET A 760 -4.63 9.37 38.94
CA MET A 760 -4.78 8.47 37.77
C MET A 760 -4.33 7.05 38.10
N HIS A 761 -3.25 6.89 38.88
CA HIS A 761 -2.79 5.57 39.33
C HIS A 761 -3.81 4.91 40.26
N GLN A 762 -4.42 5.68 41.17
CA GLN A 762 -5.44 5.19 42.10
C GLN A 762 -6.75 4.84 41.38
N GLN A 763 -7.18 5.63 40.38
CA GLN A 763 -8.34 5.31 39.53
C GLN A 763 -8.13 4.05 38.66
N TYR A 764 -6.90 3.81 38.22
CA TYR A 764 -6.51 2.61 37.48
C TYR A 764 -6.58 1.35 38.38
N LEU A 765 -6.05 1.43 39.61
CA LEU A 765 -6.10 0.33 40.57
C LEU A 765 -7.53 0.02 41.07
N GLU A 766 -8.37 1.03 41.28
CA GLU A 766 -9.79 0.83 41.61
C GLU A 766 -10.55 0.15 40.47
N LYS A 767 -10.27 0.50 39.21
CA LYS A 767 -10.89 -0.17 38.04
C LYS A 767 -10.43 -1.62 37.90
N LEU A 768 -9.15 -1.92 38.11
CA LEU A 768 -8.61 -3.28 38.11
C LEU A 768 -9.24 -4.16 39.20
N SER A 769 -9.45 -3.62 40.40
CA SER A 769 -10.07 -4.35 41.52
C SER A 769 -11.52 -4.78 41.26
N LYS A 770 -12.24 -4.05 40.39
CA LYS A 770 -13.62 -4.36 39.99
C LYS A 770 -13.72 -5.42 38.89
N ILE A 771 -12.65 -5.65 38.14
CA ILE A 771 -12.60 -6.59 37.01
C ILE A 771 -12.15 -7.99 37.48
N LEU A 772 -11.28 -8.06 38.49
CA LEU A 772 -10.67 -9.30 38.96
C LEU A 772 -11.63 -10.37 39.55
N PRO A 773 -12.79 -10.06 40.17
CA PRO A 773 -13.67 -11.10 40.72
C PRO A 773 -14.37 -11.97 39.66
N GLN A 774 -14.43 -11.54 38.39
CA GLN A 774 -14.98 -12.36 37.29
C GLN A 774 -13.96 -13.34 36.68
N TYR A 775 -12.70 -13.30 37.11
CA TYR A 775 -11.60 -14.06 36.49
C TYR A 775 -11.30 -15.42 37.15
N TYR A 776 -12.01 -15.82 38.21
CA TYR A 776 -11.69 -17.04 38.97
C TYR A 776 -12.73 -18.17 38.92
N GLU A 777 -13.83 -18.06 38.16
CA GLU A 777 -14.82 -19.14 38.07
C GLU A 777 -14.64 -20.11 36.87
N ASP A 778 -13.79 -19.79 35.89
CA ASP A 778 -13.72 -20.56 34.63
C ASP A 778 -12.43 -21.36 34.37
N ASP A 779 -11.60 -21.60 35.39
CA ASP A 779 -10.40 -22.45 35.22
C ASP A 779 -10.36 -23.61 36.23
N LYS A 780 -11.20 -24.62 35.98
CA LYS A 780 -11.09 -25.97 36.53
C LYS A 780 -10.84 -26.97 35.40
N THR A 781 -9.59 -27.11 34.97
CA THR A 781 -8.96 -28.41 34.66
C THR A 781 -7.50 -28.23 34.26
N LEU A 782 -6.58 -28.36 35.22
CA LEU A 782 -5.34 -29.15 35.09
C LEU A 782 -4.66 -29.21 36.46
N GLN A 783 -4.75 -30.39 37.08
CA GLN A 783 -3.96 -30.76 38.25
C GLN A 783 -2.51 -30.91 37.83
N ASP A 784 -1.61 -30.11 38.40
CA ASP A 784 -0.28 -30.57 38.73
C ASP A 784 0.21 -29.87 40.01
N GLN A 785 -0.09 -30.50 41.15
CA GLN A 785 0.40 -30.08 42.47
C GLN A 785 1.77 -30.72 42.70
N SER A 786 2.86 -30.04 42.32
CA SER A 786 4.19 -30.36 42.87
C SER A 786 5.28 -29.29 42.67
N LEU A 787 4.95 -28.00 42.69
CA LEU A 787 5.96 -26.96 42.89
C LEU A 787 5.35 -25.82 43.72
N PHE A 788 6.15 -25.27 44.66
CA PHE A 788 5.80 -24.24 45.64
C PHE A 788 5.12 -24.74 46.94
N ARG A 789 5.82 -25.64 47.64
CA ARG A 789 6.09 -25.39 49.07
C ARG A 789 7.34 -24.52 49.14
N ASP A 790 7.36 -23.64 50.15
CA ASP A 790 8.40 -22.67 50.49
C ASP A 790 8.21 -21.29 49.86
N ILE A 791 7.49 -20.42 50.58
CA ILE A 791 8.02 -19.18 51.18
C ILE A 791 6.91 -18.59 52.07
N GLU A 792 7.18 -18.55 53.38
CA GLU A 792 6.39 -17.82 54.39
C GLU A 792 6.60 -16.29 54.28
N PRO A 793 5.67 -15.47 54.82
CA PRO A 793 5.74 -14.02 54.76
C PRO A 793 6.51 -13.42 55.93
N LEU A 794 7.43 -12.49 55.66
CA LEU A 794 7.96 -11.57 56.67
C LEU A 794 7.10 -10.30 56.72
N ASN A 795 6.34 -10.22 57.80
CA ASN A 795 5.84 -8.99 58.41
C ASN A 795 7.00 -8.11 58.94
N GLY A 796 6.76 -6.81 58.99
CA GLY A 796 7.45 -5.83 59.86
C GLY A 796 8.24 -4.79 59.06
N GLY A 797 7.71 -3.58 58.85
CA GLY A 797 7.86 -2.43 59.77
C GLY A 797 8.84 -1.45 59.13
N GLY A 798 8.75 -0.12 59.14
CA GLY A 798 8.01 0.86 59.91
C GLY A 798 8.89 2.12 59.93
N LEU A 799 8.27 3.29 59.75
CA LEU A 799 8.76 4.64 60.14
C LEU A 799 10.05 5.20 59.51
N SER A 800 9.88 6.14 58.58
CA SER A 800 10.23 7.57 58.75
C SER A 800 9.56 8.41 57.66
#